data_AF-A0A9N9I2U3-F1
#
_entry.id   AF-A0A9N9I2U3-F1
#
_cell.length_a   1.000
_cell.length_b   1.000
_cell.length_c   1.000
_cell.angle_alpha   90.00
_cell.angle_beta   90.00
_cell.angle_gamma   90.00
#
_symmetry.space_group_name_H-M   'P 1'
#
loop_
_entity.id
_entity.type
_entity.pdbx_description
1 polymer ?
#
loop_
_entity_poly.entity_id
_entity_poly.type
_entity_poly.pdbx_seq_one_letter_code
_entity_poly.pdbx_strand_id
1 'polypeptide(L)'
;EDLCDKQGKLILKKNAVLTEKNLQTLQSTLQKKKISSIVVPHSTNDLYAIKIKSPTNKEKTILVVGIGENLPEEKTYFDLADLICAVTSYINLHHGLGNTEKREDEDKLENQIIRRIGDLVYNIFDNKLGGFLQDIDNKYLSNYLSQLKKVDLAKIPNLKDFDNLIKHFFNTSALVRLQNQNNPLAVISDGLVSSVMGLGGRNSVNATLAARNVDSSFSGRYDPVETPEGRNTGLVRRITIEAGINDDGQITTPYFPVRNGVLVPSLVYLTSEEEKDKYIAHFNIKIDEKNRVMEETVLAVHQENFVRVPKEKLDFIYSSFYHLNSVTSATIPFFHHNDATRMLMATNMQRQAVTLLKNQEPLVASGIEVSLLNNSPLVVKAEEQGTVEYVDSGQIIVKEKNKEKKTYQLEQLVVSNKNILNFSSPLVKKGDKVEKGQMIACGNHAHNGELSLGYNLRVGFFCFGGYNYEDGFAISERLVKEDILTSFFVKKHTVIRHNTKYGPEIFTSSFPRAEKNQFPHLDKNGIVKIGSRVKGNDILVGKLTPEPSPHKEAEEELLLMSILGEKAQRFVNSSLRLPAEEAGIVYQVKRKKITKSKNDLELVEVYVAQKRKIEIGDKLTTRFGNKGVVAKIVPEADMPFDEEGKPLDIIFNPLGVPTRMNIGQLLETILALASHKLNTKLLCRPFNSPSPEAIKEIIQESGIKNYGTQKLFDGQT
;
A
#
# COMPACT_ATOMS: atom_id res chain seq x y z
N GLU A 1 56.56 11.48 5.60
CA GLU A 1 57.50 12.53 5.17
C GLU A 1 56.96 13.89 5.59
N ASP A 2 57.70 14.98 5.40
CA ASP A 2 57.10 16.31 5.48
C ASP A 2 56.12 16.44 4.31
N LEU A 3 54.86 16.76 4.61
CA LEU A 3 53.84 16.99 3.59
C LEU A 3 53.82 18.49 3.29
N CYS A 4 54.21 18.87 2.09
CA CYS A 4 54.21 20.26 1.64
C CYS A 4 53.15 20.50 0.55
N ASP A 5 52.68 21.74 0.42
CA ASP A 5 51.85 22.15 -0.70
C ASP A 5 52.68 22.36 -1.99
N LYS A 6 51.99 22.62 -3.11
CA LYS A 6 52.60 22.91 -4.42
C LYS A 6 53.55 24.12 -4.40
N GLN A 7 53.44 25.01 -3.40
CA GLN A 7 54.33 26.16 -3.21
C GLN A 7 55.48 25.87 -2.22
N GLY A 8 55.64 24.62 -1.78
CA GLY A 8 56.68 24.22 -0.84
C GLY A 8 56.40 24.59 0.63
N LYS A 9 55.19 25.07 0.95
CA LYS A 9 54.79 25.39 2.33
C LYS A 9 54.40 24.10 3.06
N LEU A 10 54.98 23.92 4.24
CA LEU A 10 54.73 22.76 5.09
C LEU A 10 53.26 22.72 5.57
N ILE A 11 52.55 21.65 5.23
CA ILE A 11 51.18 21.34 5.67
C ILE A 11 51.24 20.51 6.95
N LEU A 12 52.00 19.41 6.93
CA LEU A 12 52.21 18.53 8.09
C LEU A 12 53.68 18.13 8.19
N LYS A 13 54.23 18.17 9.42
CA LYS A 13 55.57 17.68 9.70
C LYS A 13 55.65 16.16 9.60
N LYS A 14 56.83 15.65 9.26
CA LYS A 14 57.16 14.22 9.32
C LYS A 14 56.82 13.66 10.69
N ASN A 15 56.15 12.51 10.72
CA ASN A 15 55.64 11.84 11.92
C ASN A 15 54.55 12.61 12.70
N ALA A 16 53.88 13.59 12.08
CA ALA A 16 52.70 14.20 12.67
C ALA A 16 51.62 13.15 12.95
N VAL A 17 51.00 13.23 14.13
CA VAL A 17 49.85 12.39 14.50
C VAL A 17 48.61 12.91 13.78
N LEU A 18 47.83 12.02 13.16
CA LEU A 18 46.57 12.35 12.51
C LEU A 18 45.49 12.58 13.58
N THR A 19 45.41 13.80 14.09
CA THR A 19 44.31 14.29 14.94
C THR A 19 43.19 14.88 14.08
N GLU A 20 41.97 15.04 14.60
CA GLU A 20 40.85 15.69 13.89
C GLU A 20 41.25 17.03 13.27
N LYS A 21 41.99 17.86 14.03
CA LYS A 21 42.47 19.16 13.57
C LYS A 21 43.43 19.05 12.38
N ASN A 22 44.33 18.07 12.41
CA ASN A 22 45.28 17.83 11.31
C ASN A 22 44.57 17.25 10.08
N LEU A 23 43.54 16.43 10.27
CA LEU A 23 42.68 15.91 9.20
C LEU A 23 41.84 17.01 8.54
N GLN A 24 41.22 17.90 9.31
CA GLN A 24 40.51 19.07 8.76
C GLN A 24 41.45 19.98 7.95
N THR A 25 42.68 20.18 8.45
CA THR A 25 43.70 20.95 7.72
C THR A 25 44.06 20.27 6.40
N LEU A 26 44.26 18.95 6.41
CA LEU A 26 44.52 18.15 5.22
C LEU A 26 43.36 18.22 4.22
N GLN A 27 42.12 18.01 4.67
CA GLN A 27 40.90 18.04 3.86
C GLN A 27 40.72 19.41 3.19
N SER A 28 40.84 20.50 3.95
CA SER A 28 40.75 21.86 3.40
C SER A 28 41.85 22.17 2.37
N THR A 29 43.02 21.51 2.47
CA THR A 29 44.15 21.70 1.55
C THR A 29 43.99 20.85 0.28
N LEU A 30 43.42 19.64 0.40
CA LEU A 30 43.00 18.78 -0.70
C LEU A 30 41.88 19.44 -1.53
N GLN A 31 40.84 19.96 -0.88
CA GLN A 31 39.74 20.69 -1.54
C GLN A 31 40.24 21.90 -2.34
N LYS A 32 41.25 22.61 -1.83
CA LYS A 32 41.89 23.74 -2.52
C LYS A 32 42.89 23.30 -3.62
N LYS A 33 43.01 22.01 -3.92
CA LYS A 33 43.94 21.39 -4.90
C LYS A 33 45.40 21.83 -4.73
N LYS A 34 45.80 22.08 -3.47
CA LYS A 34 47.13 22.59 -3.12
C LYS A 34 48.17 21.49 -2.91
N ILE A 35 47.76 20.22 -2.91
CA ILE A 35 48.67 19.06 -2.81
C ILE A 35 49.05 18.60 -4.23
N SER A 36 50.30 18.14 -4.41
CA SER A 36 50.78 17.55 -5.67
C SER A 36 49.93 16.33 -6.05
N SER A 37 49.41 16.32 -7.27
CA SER A 37 48.60 15.25 -7.82
C SER A 37 49.40 14.46 -8.86
N ILE A 38 49.06 13.18 -9.04
CA ILE A 38 49.65 12.27 -10.02
C ILE A 38 48.64 12.12 -11.16
N VAL A 39 49.02 12.57 -12.36
CA VAL A 39 48.20 12.42 -13.56
C VAL A 39 48.24 10.97 -14.02
N VAL A 40 47.08 10.33 -14.14
CA VAL A 40 46.96 8.96 -14.64
C VAL A 40 46.53 9.00 -16.11
N PRO A 41 47.27 8.36 -17.04
CA PRO A 41 46.88 8.32 -18.44
C PRO A 41 45.46 7.75 -18.62
N HIS A 42 44.68 8.35 -19.51
CA HIS A 42 43.30 7.94 -19.83
C HIS A 42 42.33 7.90 -18.63
N SER A 43 42.67 8.58 -17.53
CA SER A 43 41.78 8.74 -16.39
C SER A 43 41.25 10.17 -16.29
N THR A 44 40.05 10.29 -15.76
CA THR A 44 39.36 11.59 -15.58
C THR A 44 39.87 12.35 -14.36
N ASN A 45 40.42 11.63 -13.39
CA ASN A 45 40.87 12.17 -12.11
C ASN A 45 42.36 12.02 -11.91
N ASP A 46 42.97 13.03 -11.30
CA ASP A 46 44.30 12.89 -10.74
C ASP A 46 44.24 12.15 -9.39
N LEU A 47 45.31 11.41 -9.09
CA LEU A 47 45.48 10.74 -7.82
C LEU A 47 46.26 11.61 -6.82
N TYR A 48 45.83 11.59 -5.57
CA TYR A 48 46.54 12.16 -4.44
C TYR A 48 47.06 11.01 -3.58
N ALA A 49 48.36 11.02 -3.28
CA ALA A 49 49.01 9.94 -2.53
C ALA A 49 49.67 10.49 -1.27
N ILE A 50 49.41 9.86 -0.12
CA ILE A 50 49.95 10.25 1.18
C ILE A 50 50.57 9.02 1.84
N LYS A 51 51.83 9.12 2.28
CA LYS A 51 52.50 8.05 3.01
C LYS A 51 52.24 8.17 4.50
N ILE A 52 51.76 7.09 5.11
CA ILE A 52 51.53 6.99 6.55
C ILE A 52 52.20 5.73 7.12
N LYS A 53 52.40 5.69 8.44
CA LYS A 53 52.84 4.46 9.11
C LYS A 53 51.62 3.56 9.32
N SER A 54 51.77 2.26 9.06
CA SER A 54 50.67 1.31 9.26
C SER A 54 50.26 1.29 10.76
N PRO A 55 48.95 1.36 11.05
CA PRO A 55 48.41 1.19 12.40
C PRO A 55 48.82 -0.13 13.04
N THR A 56 48.81 -1.23 12.26
CA THR A 56 49.14 -2.58 12.75
C THR A 56 50.64 -2.86 12.80
N ASN A 57 51.44 -2.30 11.87
CA ASN A 57 52.90 -2.46 11.86
C ASN A 57 53.61 -1.10 11.70
N LYS A 58 54.08 -0.55 12.82
CA LYS A 58 54.71 0.79 12.88
C LYS A 58 56.03 0.91 12.11
N GLU A 59 56.66 -0.20 11.72
CA GLU A 59 57.87 -0.23 10.89
C GLU A 59 57.56 -0.13 9.39
N LYS A 60 56.34 -0.51 8.99
CA LYS A 60 55.89 -0.43 7.59
C LYS A 60 55.24 0.93 7.30
N THR A 61 55.68 1.53 6.19
CA THR A 61 55.02 2.70 5.62
C THR A 61 54.06 2.23 4.53
N ILE A 62 52.81 2.68 4.59
CA ILE A 62 51.75 2.38 3.62
C ILE A 62 51.37 3.65 2.87
N LEU A 63 50.82 3.48 1.66
CA LEU A 63 50.39 4.56 0.80
C LEU A 63 48.86 4.66 0.83
N VAL A 64 48.34 5.83 1.17
CA VAL A 64 46.91 6.15 1.04
C VAL A 64 46.73 6.94 -0.24
N VAL A 65 45.99 6.37 -1.18
CA VAL A 65 45.74 6.96 -2.49
C VAL A 65 44.24 7.28 -2.59
N GLY A 66 43.92 8.52 -2.96
CA GLY A 66 42.56 9.00 -3.14
C GLY A 66 42.41 9.87 -4.37
N ILE A 67 41.18 10.07 -4.79
CA ILE A 67 40.78 11.04 -5.81
C ILE A 67 40.21 12.29 -5.14
N GLY A 68 40.14 13.41 -5.85
CA GLY A 68 39.51 14.62 -5.32
C GLY A 68 37.98 14.49 -5.23
N GLU A 69 37.34 15.24 -4.32
CA GLU A 69 35.88 15.22 -4.10
C GLU A 69 35.07 15.70 -5.33
N ASN A 70 35.63 16.54 -6.20
CA ASN A 70 34.94 17.03 -7.39
C ASN A 70 35.06 16.03 -8.56
N LEU A 71 34.32 14.94 -8.47
CA LEU A 71 34.01 14.12 -9.63
C LEU A 71 33.13 14.93 -10.60
N PRO A 72 33.34 14.84 -11.93
CA PRO A 72 32.33 15.32 -12.88
C PRO A 72 31.04 14.55 -12.61
N GLU A 73 29.92 15.24 -12.38
CA GLU A 73 28.59 14.62 -12.16
C GLU A 73 28.20 13.64 -13.29
N GLU A 74 28.82 13.77 -14.47
CA GLU A 74 28.55 12.97 -15.67
C GLU A 74 29.38 11.67 -15.79
N LYS A 75 30.33 11.39 -14.89
CA LYS A 75 31.17 10.18 -14.99
C LYS A 75 30.39 8.93 -14.61
N THR A 76 29.98 8.13 -15.60
CA THR A 76 29.23 6.87 -15.41
C THR A 76 30.05 5.59 -15.61
N TYR A 77 31.37 5.71 -15.84
CA TYR A 77 32.27 4.59 -16.11
C TYR A 77 33.44 4.54 -15.13
N PHE A 78 33.96 3.33 -14.91
CA PHE A 78 35.10 3.06 -14.04
C PHE A 78 36.41 3.23 -14.82
N ASP A 79 37.35 4.03 -14.30
CA ASP A 79 38.66 4.26 -14.93
C ASP A 79 39.83 3.70 -14.10
N LEU A 80 41.05 3.87 -14.61
CA LEU A 80 42.25 3.31 -13.99
C LEU A 80 42.57 3.98 -12.64
N ALA A 81 42.26 5.27 -12.48
CA ALA A 81 42.44 5.97 -11.20
C ALA A 81 41.52 5.37 -10.12
N ASP A 82 40.26 5.09 -10.45
CA ASP A 82 39.33 4.43 -9.54
C ASP A 82 39.83 3.04 -9.12
N LEU A 83 40.36 2.25 -10.07
CA LEU A 83 40.94 0.94 -9.79
C LEU A 83 42.12 1.01 -8.82
N ILE A 84 43.04 1.95 -9.03
CA ILE A 84 44.20 2.14 -8.17
C ILE A 84 43.73 2.52 -6.75
N CYS A 85 42.76 3.41 -6.62
CA CYS A 85 42.17 3.77 -5.33
C CYS A 85 41.50 2.57 -4.63
N ALA A 86 40.73 1.76 -5.35
CA ALA A 86 40.08 0.58 -4.80
C ALA A 86 41.10 -0.45 -4.29
N VAL A 87 42.12 -0.79 -5.10
CA VAL A 87 43.18 -1.73 -4.72
C VAL A 87 43.99 -1.21 -3.54
N THR A 88 44.34 0.08 -3.54
CA THR A 88 45.09 0.69 -2.43
C THR A 88 44.25 0.69 -1.14
N SER A 89 42.96 1.00 -1.23
CA SER A 89 42.04 0.96 -0.07
C SER A 89 41.93 -0.45 0.50
N TYR A 90 41.83 -1.47 -0.36
CA TYR A 90 41.85 -2.87 0.05
C TYR A 90 43.15 -3.25 0.79
N ILE A 91 44.32 -2.83 0.28
CA ILE A 91 45.61 -3.07 0.97
C ILE A 91 45.66 -2.34 2.31
N ASN A 92 45.17 -1.10 2.37
CA ASN A 92 45.15 -0.29 3.60
C ASN A 92 44.26 -0.91 4.69
N LEU A 93 43.15 -1.56 4.33
CA LEU A 93 42.32 -2.31 5.26
C LEU A 93 43.08 -3.45 5.94
N HIS A 94 43.90 -4.21 5.20
CA HIS A 94 44.78 -5.25 5.78
C HIS A 94 45.83 -4.69 6.76
N HIS A 95 46.13 -3.40 6.63
CA HIS A 95 47.02 -2.67 7.53
C HIS A 95 46.30 -1.99 8.71
N GLY A 96 45.00 -2.26 8.89
CA GLY A 96 44.17 -1.70 9.96
C GLY A 96 43.81 -0.23 9.75
N LEU A 97 43.86 0.26 8.52
CA LEU A 97 43.46 1.62 8.16
C LEU A 97 42.10 1.58 7.45
N GLY A 98 41.08 2.10 8.13
CA GLY A 98 39.68 1.97 7.74
C GLY A 98 38.94 1.00 8.65
N ASN A 99 37.62 1.00 8.59
CA ASN A 99 36.79 0.09 9.40
C ASN A 99 36.75 -1.28 8.71
N THR A 100 37.49 -2.25 9.23
CA THR A 100 37.36 -3.68 8.87
C THR A 100 36.21 -4.37 9.60
N GLU A 101 35.70 -3.76 10.69
CA GLU A 101 34.69 -4.36 11.57
C GLU A 101 33.26 -4.31 11.06
N LYS A 102 32.98 -3.62 9.96
CA LYS A 102 31.72 -3.84 9.27
C LYS A 102 31.95 -4.97 8.28
N ARG A 103 31.46 -6.18 8.59
CA ARG A 103 30.69 -6.88 7.56
C ARG A 103 29.76 -5.80 7.04
N GLU A 104 29.98 -5.32 5.83
CA GLU A 104 29.05 -4.41 5.18
C GLU A 104 27.71 -5.14 5.24
N ASP A 105 26.86 -4.75 6.19
CA ASP A 105 25.49 -5.23 6.23
C ASP A 105 24.88 -4.64 4.97
N GLU A 106 24.94 -5.40 3.87
CA GLU A 106 24.25 -5.15 2.60
C GLU A 106 22.76 -4.80 2.84
N ASP A 107 22.26 -5.16 4.03
CA ASP A 107 20.90 -4.96 4.50
C ASP A 107 20.62 -3.58 5.14
N LYS A 108 21.65 -2.78 5.43
CA LYS A 108 21.50 -1.39 5.90
C LYS A 108 21.00 -0.47 4.79
N LEU A 109 20.15 0.48 5.15
CA LEU A 109 19.57 1.41 4.16
C LEU A 109 20.58 2.34 3.49
N GLU A 110 21.71 2.62 4.14
CA GLU A 110 22.81 3.41 3.53
C GLU A 110 23.34 2.76 2.25
N ASN A 111 23.21 1.43 2.13
CA ASN A 111 23.67 0.64 0.99
C ASN A 111 22.52 0.21 0.05
N GLN A 112 21.30 0.71 0.25
CA GLN A 112 20.12 0.32 -0.51
C GLN A 112 19.46 1.53 -1.19
N ILE A 113 19.02 1.32 -2.42
CA ILE A 113 18.26 2.31 -3.19
C ILE A 113 16.91 1.74 -3.62
N ILE A 114 15.88 2.59 -3.61
CA ILE A 114 14.58 2.27 -4.18
C ILE A 114 14.62 2.55 -5.68
N ARG A 115 14.33 1.53 -6.48
CA ARG A 115 14.05 1.68 -7.91
C ARG A 115 12.56 1.87 -8.14
N ARG A 116 12.18 3.02 -8.71
CA ARG A 116 10.81 3.35 -9.08
C ARG A 116 10.46 2.68 -10.41
N ILE A 117 9.17 2.71 -10.76
CA ILE A 117 8.68 2.15 -12.03
C ILE A 117 9.42 2.73 -13.25
N GLY A 118 9.74 4.03 -13.22
CA GLY A 118 10.51 4.71 -14.27
C GLY A 118 11.90 4.11 -14.44
N ASP A 119 12.63 3.92 -13.34
CA ASP A 119 13.98 3.36 -13.33
C ASP A 119 13.99 1.91 -13.84
N LEU A 120 12.99 1.12 -13.44
CA LEU A 120 12.86 -0.27 -13.90
C LEU A 120 12.57 -0.34 -15.39
N VAL A 121 11.64 0.49 -15.89
CA VAL A 121 11.31 0.53 -17.32
C VAL A 121 12.52 1.03 -18.12
N TYR A 122 13.19 2.09 -17.66
CA TYR A 122 14.40 2.63 -18.27
C TYR A 122 15.49 1.56 -18.41
N ASN A 123 15.78 0.80 -17.35
CA ASN A 123 16.79 -0.26 -17.39
C ASN A 123 16.47 -1.34 -18.43
N ILE A 124 15.20 -1.67 -18.64
CA ILE A 124 14.82 -2.70 -19.62
C ILE A 124 14.97 -2.14 -21.05
N PHE A 125 14.63 -0.86 -21.24
CA PHE A 125 14.87 -0.16 -22.50
C PHE A 125 16.36 -0.07 -22.81
N ASP A 126 17.17 0.39 -21.87
CA ASP A 126 18.62 0.60 -22.02
C ASP A 126 19.34 -0.70 -22.36
N ASN A 127 19.05 -1.78 -21.64
CA ASN A 127 19.57 -3.12 -21.92
C ASN A 127 19.24 -3.61 -23.34
N LYS A 128 18.08 -3.21 -23.91
CA LYS A 128 17.73 -3.56 -25.29
C LYS A 128 18.25 -2.60 -26.33
N LEU A 129 18.55 -1.37 -25.96
CA LEU A 129 19.04 -0.34 -26.88
C LEU A 129 20.39 -0.76 -27.47
N GLY A 130 21.28 -1.37 -26.68
CA GLY A 130 22.55 -1.92 -27.17
C GLY A 130 22.37 -3.01 -28.24
N GLY A 131 21.45 -3.96 -28.01
CA GLY A 131 21.12 -4.99 -29.00
C GLY A 131 20.43 -4.42 -30.25
N PHE A 132 19.59 -3.39 -30.08
CA PHE A 132 18.95 -2.68 -31.17
C PHE A 132 19.97 -1.92 -32.03
N LEU A 133 20.95 -1.24 -31.41
CA LEU A 133 22.05 -0.59 -32.12
C LEU A 133 22.88 -1.62 -32.91
N GLN A 134 23.18 -2.77 -32.30
CA GLN A 134 23.89 -3.85 -32.98
C GLN A 134 23.08 -4.44 -34.14
N ASP A 135 21.77 -4.58 -34.01
CA ASP A 135 20.88 -5.02 -35.08
C ASP A 135 20.79 -4.00 -36.22
N ILE A 136 20.77 -2.70 -35.90
CA ILE A 136 20.89 -1.63 -36.88
C ILE A 136 22.22 -1.78 -37.59
N ASP A 137 23.35 -1.79 -36.88
CA ASP A 137 24.68 -1.92 -37.46
C ASP A 137 24.79 -3.16 -38.34
N ASN A 138 24.36 -4.32 -37.85
CA ASN A 138 24.38 -5.55 -38.61
C ASN A 138 23.49 -5.46 -39.86
N LYS A 139 22.23 -5.02 -39.75
CA LYS A 139 21.31 -4.94 -40.90
C LYS A 139 21.68 -3.83 -41.88
N TYR A 140 22.22 -2.71 -41.41
CA TYR A 140 22.69 -1.59 -42.22
C TYR A 140 24.03 -1.91 -42.86
N LEU A 141 25.07 -2.15 -42.09
CA LEU A 141 26.42 -2.34 -42.63
C LEU A 141 26.50 -3.55 -43.56
N SER A 142 25.75 -4.64 -43.31
CA SER A 142 25.77 -5.83 -44.17
C SER A 142 24.91 -5.73 -45.43
N ASN A 143 23.75 -5.05 -45.40
CA ASN A 143 22.85 -4.99 -46.57
C ASN A 143 22.98 -3.69 -47.40
N TYR A 144 23.49 -2.57 -46.85
CA TYR A 144 23.41 -1.25 -47.49
C TYR A 144 24.66 -0.79 -48.26
N LEU A 145 25.82 -1.45 -48.13
CA LEU A 145 27.01 -1.08 -48.91
C LEU A 145 26.86 -1.33 -50.43
N SER A 146 25.81 -2.03 -50.86
CA SER A 146 25.62 -2.42 -52.26
C SER A 146 24.41 -1.79 -52.99
N GLN A 147 23.49 -1.07 -52.31
CA GLN A 147 22.24 -0.59 -52.94
C GLN A 147 21.80 0.85 -52.53
N LEU A 148 22.40 1.86 -53.17
CA LEU A 148 21.88 3.18 -53.62
C LEU A 148 21.22 4.22 -52.67
N LYS A 149 21.86 5.40 -52.61
CA LYS A 149 21.42 6.82 -52.67
C LYS A 149 20.20 7.40 -51.90
N LYS A 150 19.23 6.66 -51.35
CA LYS A 150 18.17 7.25 -50.47
C LYS A 150 17.71 6.26 -49.40
N VAL A 151 17.90 6.65 -48.14
CA VAL A 151 17.54 5.86 -46.96
C VAL A 151 16.17 6.27 -46.44
N ASP A 152 15.27 5.31 -46.23
CA ASP A 152 13.99 5.52 -45.55
C ASP A 152 14.11 5.15 -44.06
N LEU A 153 14.28 6.17 -43.22
CA LEU A 153 14.47 6.02 -41.76
C LEU A 153 13.27 5.39 -41.05
N ALA A 154 12.07 5.43 -41.63
CA ALA A 154 10.86 4.88 -41.02
C ALA A 154 10.84 3.34 -41.00
N LYS A 155 11.67 2.68 -41.82
CA LYS A 155 11.74 1.21 -41.92
C LYS A 155 12.78 0.59 -40.98
N ILE A 156 13.56 1.40 -40.28
CA ILE A 156 14.68 0.95 -39.42
C ILE A 156 14.19 0.48 -38.04
N PRO A 157 13.34 1.22 -37.29
CA PRO A 157 12.94 0.78 -35.97
C PRO A 157 11.79 -0.24 -36.04
N ASN A 158 12.00 -1.45 -35.53
CA ASN A 158 10.90 -2.37 -35.22
C ASN A 158 10.28 -1.99 -33.86
N LEU A 159 9.44 -0.96 -33.84
CA LEU A 159 8.75 -0.49 -32.63
C LEU A 159 7.93 -1.59 -31.93
N LYS A 160 7.54 -2.66 -32.64
CA LYS A 160 6.83 -3.80 -32.07
C LYS A 160 7.67 -4.56 -31.04
N ASP A 161 8.99 -4.60 -31.19
CA ASP A 161 9.86 -5.31 -30.26
C ASP A 161 9.92 -4.59 -28.91
N PHE A 162 9.93 -3.24 -28.93
CA PHE A 162 9.83 -2.41 -27.74
C PHE A 162 8.45 -2.57 -27.05
N ASP A 163 7.36 -2.52 -27.82
CA ASP A 163 6.00 -2.76 -27.28
C ASP A 163 5.90 -4.13 -26.60
N ASN A 164 6.44 -5.18 -27.23
CA ASN A 164 6.40 -6.53 -26.70
C ASN A 164 7.22 -6.67 -25.42
N LEU A 165 8.36 -5.98 -25.32
CA LEU A 165 9.21 -5.96 -24.15
C LEU A 165 8.53 -5.26 -22.96
N ILE A 166 7.91 -4.10 -23.19
CA ILE A 166 7.13 -3.42 -22.15
C ILE A 166 5.97 -4.31 -21.69
N LYS A 167 5.21 -4.87 -22.63
CA LYS A 167 4.11 -5.80 -22.32
C LYS A 167 4.61 -7.02 -21.55
N HIS A 168 5.76 -7.57 -21.92
CA HIS A 168 6.36 -8.68 -21.20
C HIS A 168 6.65 -8.29 -19.75
N PHE A 169 7.32 -7.16 -19.53
CA PHE A 169 7.60 -6.65 -18.17
C PHE A 169 6.33 -6.52 -17.32
N PHE A 170 5.29 -5.86 -17.83
CA PHE A 170 4.04 -5.69 -17.06
C PHE A 170 3.28 -6.99 -16.83
N ASN A 171 3.45 -7.99 -17.69
CA ASN A 171 2.77 -9.28 -17.55
C ASN A 171 3.53 -10.31 -16.71
N THR A 172 4.86 -10.25 -16.65
CA THR A 172 5.70 -11.29 -16.01
C THR A 172 6.44 -10.83 -14.76
N SER A 173 6.62 -9.53 -14.56
CA SER A 173 7.37 -9.02 -13.41
C SER A 173 6.66 -9.33 -12.09
N ALA A 174 7.39 -9.90 -11.14
CA ALA A 174 6.89 -10.15 -9.77
C ALA A 174 6.54 -8.86 -9.00
N LEU A 175 7.06 -7.71 -9.46
CA LEU A 175 6.78 -6.41 -8.87
C LEU A 175 5.42 -5.85 -9.34
N VAL A 176 4.95 -6.26 -10.52
CA VAL A 176 3.67 -5.80 -11.07
C VAL A 176 2.56 -6.69 -10.52
N ARG A 177 1.68 -6.10 -9.72
CA ARG A 177 0.61 -6.80 -9.02
C ARG A 177 -0.72 -6.09 -9.23
N LEU A 178 -1.80 -6.85 -9.20
CA LEU A 178 -3.14 -6.27 -9.10
C LEU A 178 -3.28 -5.56 -7.76
N GLN A 179 -3.67 -4.28 -7.79
CA GLN A 179 -3.87 -3.48 -6.59
C GLN A 179 -4.95 -4.08 -5.69
N ASN A 180 -4.70 -4.11 -4.37
CA ASN A 180 -5.71 -4.50 -3.40
C ASN A 180 -6.77 -3.39 -3.25
N GLN A 181 -7.97 -3.66 -3.76
CA GLN A 181 -9.11 -2.73 -3.73
C GLN A 181 -10.19 -3.15 -2.74
N ASN A 182 -9.82 -3.80 -1.63
CA ASN A 182 -10.76 -4.13 -0.56
C ASN A 182 -11.37 -2.87 0.08
N ASN A 183 -10.53 -1.86 0.34
CA ASN A 183 -10.90 -0.59 0.95
C ASN A 183 -9.84 0.50 0.63
N PRO A 184 -10.10 1.79 0.90
CA PRO A 184 -9.16 2.88 0.59
C PRO A 184 -7.82 2.75 1.28
N LEU A 185 -7.81 2.26 2.53
CA LEU A 185 -6.58 2.10 3.29
C LEU A 185 -5.66 1.06 2.62
N ALA A 186 -6.23 -0.03 2.09
CA ALA A 186 -5.50 -1.01 1.31
C ALA A 186 -4.92 -0.42 0.02
N VAL A 187 -5.70 0.42 -0.69
CA VAL A 187 -5.28 1.10 -1.93
C VAL A 187 -4.09 2.02 -1.68
N ILE A 188 -4.17 2.88 -0.66
CA ILE A 188 -3.09 3.81 -0.28
C ILE A 188 -1.86 3.02 0.16
N SER A 189 -2.05 2.05 1.06
CA SER A 189 -0.95 1.28 1.62
C SER A 189 -0.21 0.45 0.55
N ASP A 190 -0.91 -0.09 -0.45
CA ASP A 190 -0.29 -0.83 -1.56
C ASP A 190 0.59 0.05 -2.46
N GLY A 191 0.32 1.36 -2.54
CA GLY A 191 1.18 2.32 -3.25
C GLY A 191 2.51 2.60 -2.54
N LEU A 192 2.61 2.28 -1.24
CA LEU A 192 3.78 2.54 -0.39
C LEU A 192 4.60 1.26 -0.10
N VAL A 193 4.41 0.22 -0.92
CA VAL A 193 5.10 -1.05 -0.76
C VAL A 193 6.47 -1.01 -1.41
N SER A 194 7.49 -1.36 -0.63
CA SER A 194 8.82 -1.67 -1.11
C SER A 194 9.08 -3.18 -1.05
N SER A 195 9.87 -3.69 -1.99
CA SER A 195 10.20 -5.11 -2.10
C SER A 195 11.67 -5.28 -2.47
N VAL A 196 12.39 -6.08 -1.68
CA VAL A 196 13.78 -6.49 -1.98
C VAL A 196 13.81 -7.60 -3.06
N MET A 197 12.64 -8.14 -3.43
CA MET A 197 12.49 -9.15 -4.48
C MET A 197 12.28 -8.51 -5.85
N GLY A 198 12.68 -9.21 -6.91
CA GLY A 198 12.50 -8.77 -8.29
C GLY A 198 13.72 -9.10 -9.14
N LEU A 199 13.75 -8.59 -10.39
CA LEU A 199 14.92 -8.71 -11.25
C LEU A 199 16.10 -7.94 -10.64
N GLY A 200 17.22 -8.63 -10.38
CA GLY A 200 18.38 -8.06 -9.66
C GLY A 200 18.21 -7.99 -8.14
N GLY A 201 17.08 -8.43 -7.60
CA GLY A 201 16.82 -8.53 -6.17
C GLY A 201 17.00 -9.94 -5.61
N ARG A 202 16.55 -10.15 -4.37
CA ARG A 202 16.62 -11.45 -3.68
C ARG A 202 15.41 -12.33 -4.01
N ASN A 203 15.58 -13.65 -3.99
CA ASN A 203 14.46 -14.59 -4.07
C ASN A 203 13.96 -14.92 -2.65
N SER A 204 12.64 -15.02 -2.45
CA SER A 204 12.02 -15.34 -1.16
C SER A 204 12.57 -16.61 -0.50
N VAL A 205 12.95 -17.61 -1.29
CA VAL A 205 13.49 -18.90 -0.81
C VAL A 205 14.93 -18.78 -0.33
N ASN A 206 15.74 -17.95 -0.99
CA ASN A 206 17.18 -17.84 -0.76
C ASN A 206 17.56 -16.61 0.08
N ALA A 207 16.57 -15.86 0.58
CA ALA A 207 16.83 -14.68 1.37
C ALA A 207 17.44 -15.05 2.73
N THR A 208 18.54 -14.39 3.08
CA THR A 208 19.23 -14.54 4.36
C THR A 208 18.35 -14.06 5.52
N LEU A 209 18.67 -14.47 6.75
CA LEU A 209 17.98 -13.99 7.94
C LEU A 209 18.18 -12.48 8.14
N ALA A 210 19.39 -11.96 7.85
CA ALA A 210 19.70 -10.54 7.92
C ALA A 210 18.76 -9.69 7.03
N ALA A 211 18.45 -10.16 5.82
CA ALA A 211 17.49 -9.54 4.90
C ALA A 211 16.09 -9.29 5.52
N ARG A 212 15.71 -10.18 6.44
CA ARG A 212 14.36 -10.24 7.02
C ARG A 212 14.27 -9.49 8.33
N ASN A 213 15.40 -9.23 8.97
CA ASN A 213 15.44 -8.55 10.25
C ASN A 213 15.14 -7.06 10.09
N VAL A 214 14.67 -6.46 11.19
CA VAL A 214 14.51 -5.02 11.31
C VAL A 214 15.88 -4.44 11.70
N ASP A 215 16.35 -3.48 10.92
CA ASP A 215 17.57 -2.74 11.18
C ASP A 215 17.26 -1.36 11.77
N SER A 216 18.21 -0.79 12.53
CA SER A 216 18.06 0.53 13.15
C SER A 216 17.88 1.65 12.12
N SER A 217 18.49 1.52 10.93
CA SER A 217 18.34 2.50 9.84
C SER A 217 16.91 2.64 9.34
N PHE A 218 16.03 1.66 9.61
CA PHE A 218 14.63 1.67 9.18
C PHE A 218 13.78 2.68 9.96
N SER A 219 14.25 3.16 11.11
CA SER A 219 13.55 4.15 11.91
C SER A 219 13.15 5.36 11.06
N GLY A 220 11.87 5.73 11.13
CA GLY A 220 11.33 6.83 10.34
C GLY A 220 11.16 6.56 8.85
N ARG A 221 11.58 5.40 8.31
CA ARG A 221 11.64 5.09 6.87
C ARG A 221 10.79 3.89 6.48
N TYR A 222 10.91 2.79 7.22
CA TYR A 222 10.04 1.63 7.09
C TYR A 222 9.33 1.35 8.42
N ASP A 223 8.05 1.00 8.32
CA ASP A 223 7.31 0.53 9.49
C ASP A 223 7.85 -0.85 9.92
N PRO A 224 8.29 -1.01 11.19
CA PRO A 224 8.89 -2.26 11.66
C PRO A 224 7.89 -3.39 11.86
N VAL A 225 6.58 -3.10 11.97
CA VAL A 225 5.53 -4.11 12.17
C VAL A 225 4.77 -4.44 10.89
N GLU A 226 4.67 -3.53 9.92
CA GLU A 226 3.87 -3.77 8.72
C GLU A 226 4.63 -4.55 7.64
N THR A 227 4.59 -5.87 7.77
CA THR A 227 5.10 -6.83 6.76
C THR A 227 4.14 -8.01 6.59
N PRO A 228 4.07 -8.67 5.43
CA PRO A 228 3.24 -9.86 5.25
C PRO A 228 3.72 -11.03 6.12
N GLU A 229 2.78 -11.79 6.68
CA GLU A 229 3.08 -13.05 7.37
C GLU A 229 3.59 -14.13 6.38
N GLY A 230 4.47 -15.02 6.86
CA GLY A 230 4.95 -16.18 6.10
C GLY A 230 6.24 -15.93 5.33
N ARG A 231 6.36 -16.48 4.11
CA ARG A 231 7.63 -16.50 3.35
C ARG A 231 8.18 -15.12 2.98
N ASN A 232 7.33 -14.09 2.93
CA ASN A 232 7.71 -12.74 2.51
C ASN A 232 7.99 -11.80 3.70
N THR A 233 7.93 -12.31 4.94
CA THR A 233 8.21 -11.53 6.17
C THR A 233 9.57 -10.86 6.06
N GLY A 234 9.60 -9.53 6.25
CA GLY A 234 10.81 -8.69 6.21
C GLY A 234 11.33 -8.36 4.80
N LEU A 235 10.89 -9.08 3.76
CA LEU A 235 11.29 -8.83 2.36
C LEU A 235 10.37 -7.86 1.64
N VAL A 236 9.12 -7.80 2.07
CA VAL A 236 8.14 -6.79 1.67
C VAL A 236 7.95 -5.86 2.85
N ARG A 237 8.29 -4.60 2.65
CA ARG A 237 8.27 -3.56 3.67
C ARG A 237 7.36 -2.43 3.21
N ARG A 238 6.93 -1.59 4.13
CA ARG A 238 6.11 -0.42 3.79
C ARG A 238 6.71 0.84 4.35
N ILE A 239 6.72 1.85 3.50
CA ILE A 239 7.28 3.16 3.80
C ILE A 239 6.37 3.84 4.85
N THR A 240 6.99 4.51 5.81
CA THR A 240 6.29 5.31 6.82
C THR A 240 5.57 6.50 6.16
N ILE A 241 4.60 7.09 6.85
CA ILE A 241 3.75 8.12 6.23
C ILE A 241 4.50 9.42 5.88
N GLU A 242 5.56 9.76 6.61
CA GLU A 242 6.30 11.02 6.44
C GLU A 242 7.59 10.87 5.63
N ALA A 243 7.99 9.65 5.29
CA ALA A 243 9.22 9.40 4.55
C ALA A 243 9.13 9.87 3.08
N GLY A 244 10.25 10.37 2.58
CA GLY A 244 10.46 10.75 1.18
C GLY A 244 11.43 9.81 0.48
N ILE A 245 11.53 9.94 -0.84
CA ILE A 245 12.58 9.30 -1.65
C ILE A 245 13.26 10.44 -2.42
N ASN A 246 14.57 10.59 -2.23
CA ASN A 246 15.35 11.61 -2.94
C ASN A 246 15.64 11.19 -4.39
N ASP A 247 16.34 12.05 -5.14
CA ASP A 247 16.63 11.79 -6.56
C ASP A 247 17.56 10.58 -6.77
N ASP A 248 18.43 10.30 -5.80
CA ASP A 248 19.31 9.12 -5.77
C ASP A 248 18.59 7.81 -5.40
N GLY A 249 17.30 7.88 -5.05
CA GLY A 249 16.49 6.73 -4.65
C GLY A 249 16.68 6.29 -3.20
N GLN A 250 17.39 7.05 -2.37
CA GLN A 250 17.49 6.81 -0.93
C GLN A 250 16.23 7.29 -0.20
N ILE A 251 15.84 6.56 0.84
CA ILE A 251 14.69 6.94 1.67
C ILE A 251 15.14 7.96 2.69
N THR A 252 14.46 9.10 2.72
CA THR A 252 14.69 10.16 3.69
C THR A 252 13.53 10.26 4.67
N THR A 253 13.80 10.78 5.86
CA THR A 253 12.75 11.00 6.86
C THR A 253 12.89 12.39 7.50
N PRO A 254 11.78 13.08 7.82
CA PRO A 254 11.83 14.45 8.28
C PRO A 254 12.10 14.56 9.79
N TYR A 255 12.86 15.58 10.16
CA TYR A 255 13.18 15.94 11.53
C TYR A 255 13.07 17.45 11.74
N PHE A 256 12.82 17.86 12.99
CA PHE A 256 12.95 19.25 13.42
C PHE A 256 14.37 19.51 13.93
N PRO A 257 15.14 20.43 13.31
CA PRO A 257 16.46 20.82 13.80
C PRO A 257 16.36 21.51 15.16
N VAL A 258 17.34 21.29 16.01
CA VAL A 258 17.53 21.96 17.28
C VAL A 258 18.85 22.72 17.24
N ARG A 259 18.83 23.99 17.64
CA ARG A 259 20.03 24.83 17.73
C ARG A 259 20.13 25.42 19.13
N ASN A 260 21.18 25.04 19.86
CA ASN A 260 21.40 25.49 21.24
C ASN A 260 20.17 25.28 22.14
N GLY A 261 19.53 24.10 22.06
CA GLY A 261 18.34 23.76 22.83
C GLY A 261 17.05 24.44 22.38
N VAL A 262 17.04 25.12 21.23
CA VAL A 262 15.83 25.72 20.62
C VAL A 262 15.45 24.98 19.34
N LEU A 263 14.24 24.45 19.30
CA LEU A 263 13.66 23.82 18.12
C LEU A 263 13.43 24.88 17.03
N VAL A 264 13.88 24.58 15.83
CA VAL A 264 13.66 25.37 14.62
C VAL A 264 12.45 24.79 13.88
N PRO A 265 11.37 25.56 13.64
CA PRO A 265 10.15 25.06 13.02
C PRO A 265 10.28 24.95 11.49
N SER A 266 11.30 24.23 11.03
CA SER A 266 11.57 23.95 9.61
C SER A 266 12.03 22.51 9.49
N LEU A 267 11.30 21.70 8.75
CA LEU A 267 11.65 20.29 8.56
C LEU A 267 12.92 20.14 7.71
N VAL A 268 13.76 19.19 8.10
CA VAL A 268 14.92 18.75 7.31
C VAL A 268 14.80 17.24 7.12
N TYR A 269 14.91 16.80 5.87
CA TYR A 269 14.88 15.40 5.50
C TYR A 269 16.30 14.85 5.52
N LEU A 270 16.51 13.75 6.25
CA LEU A 270 17.83 13.12 6.36
C LEU A 270 17.80 11.70 5.79
N THR A 271 18.87 11.30 5.11
CA THR A 271 19.16 9.91 4.76
C THR A 271 19.62 9.12 5.99
N SER A 272 19.65 7.79 5.94
CA SER A 272 20.13 6.99 7.07
C SER A 272 21.60 7.23 7.38
N GLU A 273 22.39 7.59 6.37
CA GLU A 273 23.81 7.93 6.52
C GLU A 273 23.98 9.27 7.24
N GLU A 274 23.24 10.31 6.83
CA GLU A 274 23.28 11.64 7.44
C GLU A 274 22.80 11.63 8.90
N GLU A 275 21.87 10.73 9.22
CA GLU A 275 21.29 10.56 10.56
C GLU A 275 22.30 10.04 11.59
N LYS A 276 23.22 9.18 11.16
CA LYS A 276 24.02 8.32 12.04
C LYS A 276 24.88 9.09 13.05
N ASP A 277 25.43 10.22 12.64
CA ASP A 277 26.32 11.05 13.46
C ASP A 277 25.59 12.17 14.21
N LYS A 278 24.25 12.17 14.20
CA LYS A 278 23.42 13.16 14.89
C LYS A 278 22.93 12.65 16.23
N TYR A 279 22.61 13.58 17.13
CA TYR A 279 21.87 13.32 18.36
C TYR A 279 20.40 13.63 18.12
N ILE A 280 19.57 12.58 18.08
CA ILE A 280 18.16 12.71 17.73
C ILE A 280 17.30 12.25 18.88
N ALA A 281 16.42 13.11 19.35
CA ALA A 281 15.55 12.79 20.46
C ALA A 281 14.09 12.60 20.01
N HIS A 282 13.35 11.86 20.84
CA HIS A 282 11.97 11.49 20.55
C HIS A 282 11.02 12.70 20.65
N PHE A 283 9.85 12.64 20.01
CA PHE A 283 8.87 13.76 20.03
C PHE A 283 8.26 14.05 21.43
N ASN A 284 8.48 13.19 22.43
CA ASN A 284 7.87 13.31 23.77
C ASN A 284 8.56 14.34 24.69
N ILE A 285 9.61 14.99 24.20
CA ILE A 285 10.34 16.00 24.96
C ILE A 285 9.42 17.21 25.17
N LYS A 286 9.46 17.78 26.37
CA LYS A 286 8.70 18.99 26.68
C LYS A 286 9.37 20.22 26.08
N ILE A 287 8.59 20.99 25.33
CA ILE A 287 9.01 22.21 24.66
C ILE A 287 8.11 23.36 25.16
N ASP A 288 8.70 24.52 25.44
CA ASP A 288 7.96 25.72 25.83
C ASP A 288 7.32 26.46 24.63
N GLU A 289 6.51 27.48 24.90
CA GLU A 289 5.88 28.31 23.84
C GLU A 289 6.88 29.05 22.94
N LYS A 290 8.16 29.12 23.33
CA LYS A 290 9.25 29.75 22.57
C LYS A 290 10.13 28.70 21.88
N ASN A 291 9.63 27.47 21.74
CA ASN A 291 10.31 26.32 21.13
C ASN A 291 11.59 25.87 21.86
N ARG A 292 11.74 26.17 23.15
CA ARG A 292 12.91 25.77 23.94
C ARG A 292 12.67 24.43 24.60
N VAL A 293 13.66 23.56 24.54
CA VAL A 293 13.67 22.30 25.28
C VAL A 293 13.72 22.59 26.78
N MET A 294 12.73 22.10 27.52
CA MET A 294 12.58 22.38 28.96
C MET A 294 13.53 21.56 29.84
N GLU A 295 13.93 20.38 29.37
CA GLU A 295 14.79 19.45 30.10
C GLU A 295 16.27 19.79 29.88
N GLU A 296 17.07 19.84 30.94
CA GLU A 296 18.52 20.09 30.82
C GLU A 296 19.26 18.91 30.18
N THR A 297 18.81 17.69 30.45
CA THR A 297 19.36 16.46 29.86
C THR A 297 18.26 15.69 29.16
N VAL A 298 18.48 15.37 27.89
CA VAL A 298 17.52 14.73 27.00
C VAL A 298 18.02 13.33 26.63
N LEU A 299 17.11 12.36 26.55
CA LEU A 299 17.39 11.05 25.96
C LEU A 299 17.41 11.17 24.43
N ALA A 300 18.56 10.92 23.82
CA ALA A 300 18.76 10.94 22.39
C ALA A 300 19.28 9.58 21.89
N VAL A 301 19.02 9.27 20.63
CA VAL A 301 19.65 8.20 19.88
C VAL A 301 20.86 8.78 19.16
N HIS A 302 22.01 8.12 19.29
CA HIS A 302 23.23 8.45 18.57
C HIS A 302 24.00 7.16 18.28
N GLN A 303 24.38 6.94 17.01
CA GLN A 303 25.09 5.72 16.59
C GLN A 303 24.45 4.44 17.15
N GLU A 304 23.13 4.29 16.96
CA GLU A 304 22.33 3.13 17.38
C GLU A 304 22.19 2.95 18.91
N ASN A 305 22.73 3.86 19.72
CA ASN A 305 22.69 3.80 21.19
C ASN A 305 21.80 4.88 21.79
N PHE A 306 21.07 4.52 22.84
CA PHE A 306 20.34 5.49 23.67
C PHE A 306 21.30 6.15 24.66
N VAL A 307 21.49 7.46 24.54
CA VAL A 307 22.40 8.26 25.35
C VAL A 307 21.69 9.46 25.95
N ARG A 308 22.05 9.85 27.18
CA ARG A 308 21.59 11.11 27.77
C ARG A 308 22.58 12.21 27.48
N VAL A 309 22.12 13.29 26.86
CA VAL A 309 22.97 14.43 26.48
C VAL A 309 22.39 15.75 26.97
N PRO A 310 23.22 16.77 27.23
CA PRO A 310 22.73 18.13 27.44
C PRO A 310 21.92 18.62 26.24
N LYS A 311 20.88 19.44 26.48
CA LYS A 311 20.02 19.98 25.41
C LYS A 311 20.76 20.77 24.33
N GLU A 312 21.95 21.32 24.66
CA GLU A 312 22.79 22.05 23.70
C GLU A 312 23.46 21.13 22.68
N LYS A 313 23.63 19.83 22.99
CA LYS A 313 24.18 18.82 22.07
C LYS A 313 23.12 18.18 21.19
N LEU A 314 21.83 18.47 21.42
CA LEU A 314 20.75 17.88 20.65
C LEU A 314 20.71 18.51 19.25
N ASP A 315 20.75 17.68 18.21
CA ASP A 315 20.72 18.15 16.82
C ASP A 315 19.30 18.16 16.25
N PHE A 316 18.49 17.14 16.57
CA PHE A 316 17.17 16.94 15.96
C PHE A 316 16.14 16.33 16.91
N ILE A 317 14.86 16.54 16.58
CA ILE A 317 13.70 15.90 17.20
C ILE A 317 12.81 15.29 16.11
N TYR A 318 12.16 14.16 16.40
CA TYR A 318 11.17 13.55 15.49
C TYR A 318 10.09 14.55 15.06
N SER A 319 9.67 14.46 13.79
CA SER A 319 8.67 15.34 13.17
C SER A 319 7.26 15.20 13.75
N SER A 320 6.85 13.99 14.13
CA SER A 320 5.47 13.72 14.54
C SER A 320 5.31 12.47 15.40
N PHE A 321 4.09 12.29 15.93
CA PHE A 321 3.64 11.07 16.59
C PHE A 321 3.58 9.85 15.66
N TYR A 322 3.51 10.07 14.35
CA TYR A 322 3.38 9.04 13.33
C TYR A 322 4.72 8.72 12.65
N HIS A 323 5.83 9.30 13.13
CA HIS A 323 7.15 9.19 12.51
C HIS A 323 7.55 7.73 12.21
N LEU A 324 7.20 6.79 13.11
CA LEU A 324 7.52 5.36 12.99
C LEU A 324 6.42 4.53 12.30
N ASN A 325 5.30 5.14 11.92
CA ASN A 325 4.10 4.45 11.47
C ASN A 325 3.93 4.53 9.96
N SER A 326 3.53 3.41 9.35
CA SER A 326 2.89 3.41 8.04
C SER A 326 1.48 4.01 8.11
N VAL A 327 0.86 4.17 6.94
CA VAL A 327 -0.55 4.59 6.84
C VAL A 327 -1.52 3.67 7.59
N THR A 328 -1.23 2.37 7.76
CA THR A 328 -2.16 1.43 8.42
C THR A 328 -1.91 1.29 9.92
N SER A 329 -0.67 1.37 10.37
CA SER A 329 -0.37 1.35 11.79
C SER A 329 -0.74 2.69 12.44
N ALA A 330 -0.67 3.78 11.66
CA ALA A 330 -1.09 5.10 12.10
C ALA A 330 -2.59 5.21 12.45
N THR A 331 -3.45 4.31 11.97
CA THR A 331 -4.90 4.29 12.27
C THR A 331 -5.25 3.49 13.54
N ILE A 332 -4.26 2.95 14.24
CA ILE A 332 -4.46 2.13 15.44
C ILE A 332 -4.23 3.00 16.70
N PRO A 333 -5.29 3.32 17.48
CA PRO A 333 -5.11 3.98 18.77
C PRO A 333 -4.43 3.04 19.77
N PHE A 334 -3.78 3.58 20.81
CA PHE A 334 -3.03 2.78 21.79
C PHE A 334 -1.98 1.84 21.20
N PHE A 335 -1.42 2.16 20.02
CA PHE A 335 -0.50 1.28 19.28
C PHE A 335 0.57 0.62 20.16
N HIS A 336 1.27 1.41 20.98
CA HIS A 336 2.37 0.98 21.86
C HIS A 336 1.95 0.18 23.11
N HIS A 337 0.66 0.00 23.35
CA HIS A 337 0.13 -0.87 24.42
C HIS A 337 -0.09 -2.31 23.96
N ASN A 338 0.38 -2.65 22.74
CA ASN A 338 0.15 -3.95 22.14
C ASN A 338 1.47 -4.60 21.73
N ASP A 339 1.49 -5.93 21.77
CA ASP A 339 2.57 -6.72 21.20
C ASP A 339 2.75 -6.45 19.69
N ALA A 340 4.00 -6.40 19.24
CA ALA A 340 4.35 -6.10 17.85
C ALA A 340 3.78 -7.13 16.86
N THR A 341 3.72 -8.41 17.23
CA THR A 341 3.13 -9.47 16.38
C THR A 341 1.64 -9.23 16.18
N ARG A 342 0.94 -8.74 17.22
CA ARG A 342 -0.49 -8.39 17.11
C ARG A 342 -0.71 -7.15 16.25
N MET A 343 0.19 -6.19 16.31
CA MET A 343 0.14 -5.01 15.43
C MET A 343 0.41 -5.38 13.97
N LEU A 344 1.35 -6.29 13.70
CA LEU A 344 1.57 -6.86 12.37
C LEU A 344 0.31 -7.53 11.83
N MET A 345 -0.38 -8.32 12.66
CA MET A 345 -1.65 -8.94 12.28
C MET A 345 -2.73 -7.88 12.04
N ALA A 346 -2.84 -6.88 12.92
CA ALA A 346 -3.83 -5.82 12.83
C ALA A 346 -3.73 -5.00 11.54
N THR A 347 -2.52 -4.56 11.20
CA THR A 347 -2.25 -3.78 9.97
C THR A 347 -2.62 -4.58 8.72
N ASN A 348 -2.26 -5.87 8.67
CA ASN A 348 -2.64 -6.77 7.58
C ASN A 348 -4.16 -7.02 7.50
N MET A 349 -4.84 -7.12 8.64
CA MET A 349 -6.29 -7.35 8.71
C MET A 349 -7.10 -6.11 8.32
N GLN A 350 -6.65 -4.91 8.68
CA GLN A 350 -7.32 -3.66 8.26
C GLN A 350 -7.36 -3.53 6.73
N ARG A 351 -6.31 -3.97 6.01
CA ARG A 351 -6.29 -4.01 4.54
C ARG A 351 -7.19 -5.10 3.92
N GLN A 352 -7.72 -5.99 4.74
CA GLN A 352 -8.65 -7.06 4.33
C GLN A 352 -10.11 -6.71 4.66
N ALA A 353 -10.34 -5.66 5.45
CA ALA A 353 -11.69 -5.21 5.80
C ALA A 353 -12.49 -4.88 4.53
N VAL A 354 -13.69 -5.44 4.45
CA VAL A 354 -14.59 -5.26 3.31
C VAL A 354 -15.45 -4.03 3.55
N THR A 355 -15.72 -3.26 2.49
CA THR A 355 -16.60 -2.09 2.61
C THR A 355 -18.02 -2.50 2.99
N LEU A 356 -18.54 -1.91 4.07
CA LEU A 356 -19.89 -2.14 4.57
C LEU A 356 -20.91 -1.24 3.83
N LEU A 357 -22.18 -1.64 3.89
CA LEU A 357 -23.30 -0.81 3.47
C LEU A 357 -23.51 0.36 4.45
N LYS A 358 -23.36 0.09 5.74
CA LYS A 358 -23.41 1.07 6.82
C LYS A 358 -22.07 1.06 7.53
N ASN A 359 -21.39 2.20 7.52
CA ASN A 359 -20.16 2.41 8.26
C ASN A 359 -20.40 3.48 9.34
N GLN A 360 -19.46 3.57 10.28
CA GLN A 360 -19.47 4.62 11.29
C GLN A 360 -18.05 5.08 11.56
N GLU A 361 -17.89 6.39 11.80
CA GLU A 361 -16.64 6.95 12.25
C GLU A 361 -16.21 6.33 13.59
N PRO A 362 -14.92 6.05 13.80
CA PRO A 362 -14.47 5.45 15.04
C PRO A 362 -14.68 6.43 16.20
N LEU A 363 -15.26 5.96 17.31
CA LEU A 363 -15.47 6.76 18.53
C LEU A 363 -14.14 7.15 19.20
N VAL A 364 -13.13 6.30 19.04
CA VAL A 364 -11.73 6.53 19.43
C VAL A 364 -10.89 6.46 18.15
N ALA A 365 -10.44 7.63 17.69
CA ALA A 365 -9.69 7.79 16.44
C ALA A 365 -8.22 8.10 16.70
N SER A 366 -7.39 7.88 15.68
CA SER A 366 -5.99 8.30 15.73
C SER A 366 -5.76 9.70 15.15
N GLY A 367 -6.77 10.30 14.53
CA GLY A 367 -6.78 11.67 13.99
C GLY A 367 -6.19 11.81 12.61
N ILE A 368 -5.79 10.69 11.98
CA ILE A 368 -5.21 10.67 10.65
C ILE A 368 -6.24 10.29 9.59
N GLU A 369 -7.40 9.76 10.00
CA GLU A 369 -8.44 9.19 9.16
C GLU A 369 -8.94 10.16 8.08
N VAL A 370 -9.15 11.43 8.44
CA VAL A 370 -9.55 12.50 7.49
C VAL A 370 -8.43 12.80 6.49
N SER A 371 -7.19 12.88 6.95
CA SER A 371 -6.03 13.15 6.10
C SER A 371 -5.77 12.01 5.11
N LEU A 372 -5.85 10.75 5.58
CA LEU A 372 -5.72 9.57 4.73
C LEU A 372 -6.84 9.51 3.69
N LEU A 373 -8.09 9.76 4.10
CA LEU A 373 -9.21 9.78 3.17
C LEU A 373 -9.06 10.90 2.14
N ASN A 374 -8.69 12.10 2.57
CA ASN A 374 -8.46 13.21 1.66
C ASN A 374 -7.34 12.91 0.67
N ASN A 375 -6.29 12.20 1.06
CA ASN A 375 -5.21 11.79 0.13
C ASN A 375 -5.51 10.49 -0.64
N SER A 376 -6.70 9.91 -0.46
CA SER A 376 -7.13 8.75 -1.23
C SER A 376 -7.46 9.13 -2.68
N PRO A 377 -7.16 8.28 -3.67
CA PRO A 377 -7.66 8.47 -5.04
C PRO A 377 -9.17 8.24 -5.19
N LEU A 378 -9.86 7.83 -4.11
CA LEU A 378 -11.28 7.44 -4.13
C LEU A 378 -12.23 8.56 -3.68
N VAL A 379 -11.74 9.79 -3.52
CA VAL A 379 -12.57 10.96 -3.15
C VAL A 379 -12.66 11.98 -4.27
N VAL A 380 -13.76 12.72 -4.30
CA VAL A 380 -13.94 13.84 -5.23
C VAL A 380 -13.64 15.13 -4.49
N LYS A 381 -12.74 15.95 -5.05
CA LYS A 381 -12.34 17.25 -4.49
C LYS A 381 -12.75 18.39 -5.41
N ALA A 382 -13.06 19.53 -4.81
CA ALA A 382 -13.23 20.77 -5.55
C ALA A 382 -11.89 21.22 -6.15
N GLU A 383 -11.86 21.50 -7.45
CA GLU A 383 -10.68 21.99 -8.16
C GLU A 383 -10.40 23.46 -7.83
N GLU A 384 -11.47 24.25 -7.61
CA GLU A 384 -11.41 25.68 -7.32
C GLU A 384 -12.46 26.09 -6.28
N GLN A 385 -12.29 27.30 -5.71
CA GLN A 385 -13.25 27.86 -4.77
C GLN A 385 -14.57 28.25 -5.47
N GLY A 386 -15.70 27.87 -4.88
CA GLY A 386 -17.01 28.13 -5.49
C GLY A 386 -18.19 27.97 -4.54
N THR A 387 -19.39 28.03 -5.10
CA THR A 387 -20.65 27.76 -4.39
C THR A 387 -21.38 26.62 -5.07
N VAL A 388 -21.82 25.64 -4.30
CA VAL A 388 -22.54 24.47 -4.79
C VAL A 388 -23.92 24.88 -5.29
N GLU A 389 -24.16 24.72 -6.59
CA GLU A 389 -25.42 25.10 -7.24
C GLU A 389 -26.42 23.92 -7.29
N TYR A 390 -25.90 22.70 -7.43
CA TYR A 390 -26.69 21.48 -7.55
C TYR A 390 -25.95 20.27 -6.97
N VAL A 391 -26.71 19.37 -6.33
CA VAL A 391 -26.22 18.11 -5.76
C VAL A 391 -27.28 17.04 -5.99
N ASP A 392 -26.87 15.91 -6.56
CA ASP A 392 -27.61 14.65 -6.49
C ASP A 392 -26.63 13.47 -6.28
N SER A 393 -27.11 12.23 -6.36
CA SER A 393 -26.26 11.04 -6.21
C SER A 393 -25.29 10.83 -7.37
N GLY A 394 -25.58 11.36 -8.56
CA GLY A 394 -24.78 11.15 -9.77
C GLY A 394 -23.78 12.27 -10.06
N GLN A 395 -24.01 13.49 -9.58
CA GLN A 395 -23.20 14.65 -9.90
C GLN A 395 -23.33 15.80 -8.87
N ILE A 396 -22.28 16.61 -8.82
CA ILE A 396 -22.22 17.87 -8.07
C ILE A 396 -21.86 18.98 -9.05
N ILE A 397 -22.60 20.09 -9.03
CA ILE A 397 -22.29 21.27 -9.86
C ILE A 397 -21.87 22.40 -8.94
N VAL A 398 -20.64 22.89 -9.13
CA VAL A 398 -20.07 24.02 -8.40
C VAL A 398 -19.95 25.21 -9.34
N LYS A 399 -20.49 26.35 -8.91
CA LYS A 399 -20.28 27.64 -9.58
C LYS A 399 -18.99 28.25 -9.02
N GLU A 400 -17.94 28.22 -9.82
CA GLU A 400 -16.63 28.75 -9.44
C GLU A 400 -16.63 30.28 -9.46
N LYS A 401 -15.70 30.90 -8.72
CA LYS A 401 -15.57 32.37 -8.68
C LYS A 401 -15.39 33.00 -10.08
N ASN A 402 -14.79 32.27 -11.02
CA ASN A 402 -14.57 32.70 -12.40
C ASN A 402 -15.83 32.60 -13.30
N LYS A 403 -17.03 32.43 -12.70
CA LYS A 403 -18.35 32.28 -13.34
C LYS A 403 -18.53 31.01 -14.19
N GLU A 404 -17.52 30.16 -14.32
CA GLU A 404 -17.65 28.85 -14.96
C GLU A 404 -18.35 27.85 -14.02
N LYS A 405 -19.22 27.00 -14.58
CA LYS A 405 -19.88 25.92 -13.84
C LYS A 405 -19.08 24.65 -14.06
N LYS A 406 -18.48 24.12 -13.00
CA LYS A 406 -17.80 22.83 -13.04
C LYS A 406 -18.75 21.74 -12.58
N THR A 407 -18.87 20.69 -13.39
CA THR A 407 -19.65 19.49 -13.04
C THR A 407 -18.71 18.36 -12.66
N TYR A 408 -18.87 17.86 -11.45
CA TYR A 408 -18.17 16.69 -10.91
C TYR A 408 -19.10 15.48 -11.03
N GLN A 409 -18.74 14.50 -11.84
CA GLN A 409 -19.47 13.24 -11.97
C GLN A 409 -19.08 12.30 -10.82
N LEU A 410 -20.07 11.73 -10.15
CA LEU A 410 -19.88 10.82 -9.03
C LEU A 410 -19.94 9.37 -9.53
N GLU A 411 -19.00 8.57 -9.06
CA GLU A 411 -18.97 7.15 -9.37
C GLU A 411 -20.08 6.40 -8.64
N GLN A 412 -21.01 5.81 -9.40
CA GLN A 412 -22.10 4.99 -8.89
C GLN A 412 -21.94 3.53 -9.33
N LEU A 413 -22.08 2.61 -8.38
CA LEU A 413 -22.11 1.15 -8.62
C LEU A 413 -20.88 0.61 -9.36
N VAL A 414 -19.69 1.07 -8.96
CA VAL A 414 -18.41 0.63 -9.51
C VAL A 414 -17.95 -0.65 -8.81
N VAL A 415 -17.57 -1.65 -9.59
CA VAL A 415 -17.12 -2.94 -9.07
C VAL A 415 -15.61 -2.94 -8.99
N SER A 416 -15.09 -3.19 -7.78
CA SER A 416 -13.65 -3.38 -7.57
C SER A 416 -13.16 -4.72 -8.11
N ASN A 417 -11.83 -4.87 -8.22
CA ASN A 417 -11.19 -6.16 -8.54
C ASN A 417 -11.51 -7.28 -7.55
N LYS A 418 -12.03 -6.94 -6.37
CA LYS A 418 -12.42 -7.85 -5.29
C LYS A 418 -13.92 -8.13 -5.26
N ASN A 419 -14.62 -7.78 -6.34
CA ASN A 419 -16.06 -7.94 -6.48
C ASN A 419 -16.88 -7.13 -5.47
N ILE A 420 -16.31 -6.11 -4.83
CA ILE A 420 -17.03 -5.22 -3.91
C ILE A 420 -17.66 -4.09 -4.71
N LEU A 421 -18.91 -3.78 -4.39
CA LEU A 421 -19.63 -2.66 -4.98
C LEU A 421 -19.34 -1.36 -4.22
N ASN A 422 -18.76 -0.40 -4.93
CA ASN A 422 -18.46 0.93 -4.41
C ASN A 422 -19.40 1.98 -5.02
N PHE A 423 -19.75 2.98 -4.23
CA PHE A 423 -20.52 4.13 -4.67
C PHE A 423 -20.10 5.38 -3.90
N SER A 424 -20.23 6.53 -4.54
CA SER A 424 -19.91 7.84 -3.95
C SER A 424 -21.17 8.52 -3.40
N SER A 425 -21.03 9.21 -2.29
CA SER A 425 -22.07 10.02 -1.69
C SER A 425 -21.58 11.47 -1.55
N PRO A 426 -22.39 12.47 -1.94
CA PRO A 426 -22.08 13.87 -1.69
C PRO A 426 -21.92 14.17 -0.19
N LEU A 427 -20.92 14.97 0.15
CA LEU A 427 -20.73 15.52 1.50
C LEU A 427 -21.30 16.94 1.64
N VAL A 428 -21.41 17.66 0.52
CA VAL A 428 -21.90 19.04 0.45
C VAL A 428 -23.37 19.11 0.10
N LYS A 429 -24.00 20.21 0.46
CA LYS A 429 -25.39 20.56 0.13
C LYS A 429 -25.43 21.75 -0.82
N LYS A 430 -26.56 21.91 -1.50
CA LYS A 430 -26.81 23.10 -2.34
C LYS A 430 -26.71 24.36 -1.48
N GLY A 431 -25.93 25.33 -1.95
CA GLY A 431 -25.66 26.61 -1.26
C GLY A 431 -24.36 26.63 -0.46
N ASP A 432 -23.73 25.47 -0.22
CA ASP A 432 -22.46 25.42 0.51
C ASP A 432 -21.35 26.11 -0.28
N LYS A 433 -20.47 26.81 0.43
CA LYS A 433 -19.23 27.35 -0.14
C LYS A 433 -18.14 26.30 0.00
N VAL A 434 -17.43 26.05 -1.09
CA VAL A 434 -16.33 25.07 -1.13
C VAL A 434 -15.01 25.77 -1.43
N GLU A 435 -13.94 25.28 -0.82
CA GLU A 435 -12.58 25.74 -1.06
C GLU A 435 -11.83 24.81 -2.03
N LYS A 436 -10.77 25.34 -2.65
CA LYS A 436 -9.89 24.54 -3.51
C LYS A 436 -9.27 23.39 -2.72
N GLY A 437 -9.42 22.17 -3.22
CA GLY A 437 -8.94 20.95 -2.58
C GLY A 437 -9.85 20.39 -1.49
N GLN A 438 -10.99 21.03 -1.19
CA GLN A 438 -11.96 20.50 -0.24
C GLN A 438 -12.64 19.24 -0.79
N MET A 439 -12.78 18.22 0.05
CA MET A 439 -13.53 17.00 -0.27
C MET A 439 -15.02 17.33 -0.38
N ILE A 440 -15.63 17.02 -1.54
CA ILE A 440 -17.04 17.30 -1.83
C ILE A 440 -17.90 16.03 -1.94
N ALA A 441 -17.28 14.88 -2.18
CA ALA A 441 -17.92 13.57 -2.11
C ALA A 441 -16.92 12.50 -1.69
N CYS A 442 -17.40 11.47 -1.00
CA CYS A 442 -16.61 10.31 -0.59
C CYS A 442 -17.37 9.01 -0.84
N GLY A 443 -16.64 7.88 -0.92
CA GLY A 443 -17.28 6.57 -1.12
C GLY A 443 -17.94 5.99 0.13
N ASN A 444 -18.57 4.83 -0.02
CA ASN A 444 -19.14 4.00 1.05
C ASN A 444 -18.13 3.42 2.06
N HIS A 445 -16.87 3.84 1.98
CA HIS A 445 -15.78 3.53 2.90
C HIS A 445 -15.48 4.68 3.87
N ALA A 446 -16.31 5.72 3.84
CA ALA A 446 -16.22 6.89 4.70
C ALA A 446 -17.59 7.25 5.26
N HIS A 447 -17.59 7.87 6.44
CA HIS A 447 -18.76 8.46 7.08
C HIS A 447 -18.40 9.90 7.44
N ASN A 448 -19.26 10.88 7.09
CA ASN A 448 -19.04 12.30 7.39
C ASN A 448 -17.64 12.84 7.00
N GLY A 449 -17.06 12.36 5.89
CA GLY A 449 -15.74 12.81 5.43
C GLY A 449 -14.56 12.21 6.19
N GLU A 450 -14.78 11.13 6.94
CA GLU A 450 -13.74 10.40 7.67
C GLU A 450 -13.68 8.93 7.27
N LEU A 451 -12.46 8.39 7.13
CA LEU A 451 -12.23 6.98 6.81
C LEU A 451 -12.90 6.08 7.85
N SER A 452 -13.83 5.24 7.40
CA SER A 452 -14.69 4.43 8.26
C SER A 452 -14.75 3.00 7.71
N LEU A 453 -13.81 2.16 8.14
CA LEU A 453 -13.66 0.78 7.65
C LEU A 453 -14.64 -0.22 8.28
N GLY A 454 -15.33 0.17 9.35
CA GLY A 454 -16.16 -0.72 10.15
C GLY A 454 -17.29 0.01 10.86
N TYR A 455 -17.71 -0.56 11.98
CA TYR A 455 -18.82 -0.08 12.79
C TYR A 455 -18.48 -0.16 14.28
N ASN A 456 -18.98 0.77 15.11
CA ASN A 456 -18.77 0.72 16.55
C ASN A 456 -19.82 -0.23 17.18
N LEU A 457 -19.36 -1.29 17.85
CA LEU A 457 -20.23 -2.30 18.45
C LEU A 457 -20.16 -2.24 19.98
N ARG A 458 -21.25 -2.60 20.66
CA ARG A 458 -21.25 -2.78 22.10
C ARG A 458 -20.68 -4.14 22.49
N VAL A 459 -19.47 -4.14 23.05
CA VAL A 459 -18.70 -5.36 23.36
C VAL A 459 -18.78 -5.70 24.84
N GLY A 460 -18.94 -6.99 25.16
CA GLY A 460 -18.74 -7.54 26.51
C GLY A 460 -17.58 -8.54 26.56
N PHE A 461 -16.85 -8.59 27.68
CA PHE A 461 -15.72 -9.51 27.90
C PHE A 461 -16.04 -10.51 29.02
N PHE A 462 -16.57 -11.67 28.67
CA PHE A 462 -16.85 -12.78 29.59
C PHE A 462 -17.11 -14.07 28.80
N CYS A 463 -17.00 -15.24 29.44
CA CYS A 463 -17.31 -16.52 28.79
C CYS A 463 -18.83 -16.69 28.64
N PHE A 464 -19.31 -17.10 27.46
CA PHE A 464 -20.74 -17.22 27.17
C PHE A 464 -21.06 -18.56 26.50
N GLY A 465 -21.60 -19.50 27.27
CA GLY A 465 -22.11 -20.80 26.78
C GLY A 465 -21.11 -21.65 25.98
N GLY A 466 -19.81 -21.38 26.06
CA GLY A 466 -18.78 -21.99 25.22
C GLY A 466 -18.74 -21.49 23.76
N TYR A 467 -19.67 -20.61 23.35
CA TYR A 467 -19.72 -20.08 21.99
C TYR A 467 -18.54 -19.16 21.64
N ASN A 468 -17.93 -18.56 22.66
CA ASN A 468 -16.71 -17.78 22.52
C ASN A 468 -15.45 -18.51 23.03
N TYR A 469 -15.46 -19.85 23.00
CA TYR A 469 -14.25 -20.64 23.22
C TYR A 469 -13.20 -20.34 22.14
N GLU A 470 -11.93 -20.26 22.55
CA GLU A 470 -10.80 -19.82 21.71
C GLU A 470 -11.08 -18.50 20.96
N ASP A 471 -11.22 -18.56 19.64
CA ASP A 471 -11.45 -17.43 18.73
C ASP A 471 -12.90 -17.41 18.20
N GLY A 472 -13.85 -18.05 18.90
CA GLY A 472 -15.27 -17.95 18.61
C GLY A 472 -15.86 -16.60 19.06
N PHE A 473 -16.82 -16.08 18.29
CA PHE A 473 -17.63 -14.93 18.68
C PHE A 473 -19.11 -15.30 18.74
N ALA A 474 -19.77 -14.85 19.81
CA ALA A 474 -21.22 -14.79 19.91
C ALA A 474 -21.66 -13.37 19.56
N ILE A 475 -22.55 -13.22 18.58
CA ILE A 475 -23.06 -11.93 18.12
C ILE A 475 -24.58 -11.85 18.27
N SER A 476 -25.10 -10.64 18.47
CA SER A 476 -26.53 -10.39 18.51
C SER A 476 -27.18 -10.49 17.13
N GLU A 477 -28.37 -11.10 17.07
CA GLU A 477 -29.24 -11.14 15.89
C GLU A 477 -29.55 -9.72 15.36
N ARG A 478 -29.50 -8.70 16.23
CA ARG A 478 -29.64 -7.30 15.85
C ARG A 478 -28.70 -6.90 14.69
N LEU A 479 -27.46 -7.39 14.69
CA LEU A 479 -26.47 -7.09 13.65
C LEU A 479 -26.92 -7.57 12.25
N VAL A 480 -27.69 -8.65 12.21
CA VAL A 480 -28.25 -9.25 10.98
C VAL A 480 -29.55 -8.56 10.58
N LYS A 481 -30.42 -8.27 11.55
CA LYS A 481 -31.71 -7.58 11.36
C LYS A 481 -31.51 -6.16 10.80
N GLU A 482 -30.59 -5.41 11.39
CA GLU A 482 -30.33 -4.00 11.04
C GLU A 482 -29.35 -3.82 9.86
N ASP A 483 -28.85 -4.90 9.26
CA ASP A 483 -27.85 -4.88 8.18
C ASP A 483 -26.57 -4.10 8.55
N ILE A 484 -26.10 -4.20 9.80
CA ILE A 484 -24.92 -3.45 10.30
C ILE A 484 -23.64 -3.94 9.61
N LEU A 485 -23.39 -5.25 9.64
CA LEU A 485 -22.22 -5.88 9.05
C LEU A 485 -22.58 -6.55 7.70
N THR A 486 -23.12 -5.75 6.78
CA THR A 486 -23.60 -6.22 5.48
C THR A 486 -22.85 -5.55 4.34
N SER A 487 -22.48 -6.31 3.30
CA SER A 487 -21.76 -5.82 2.13
C SER A 487 -22.44 -6.24 0.82
N PHE A 488 -22.20 -5.47 -0.24
CA PHE A 488 -22.63 -5.81 -1.60
C PHE A 488 -21.48 -6.38 -2.41
N PHE A 489 -21.67 -7.58 -2.92
CA PHE A 489 -20.73 -8.24 -3.81
C PHE A 489 -21.32 -8.35 -5.21
N VAL A 490 -20.50 -8.13 -6.23
CA VAL A 490 -20.88 -8.24 -7.63
C VAL A 490 -19.99 -9.25 -8.32
N LYS A 491 -20.59 -10.29 -8.90
CA LYS A 491 -19.88 -11.21 -9.79
C LYS A 491 -20.18 -10.88 -11.24
N LYS A 492 -19.13 -10.92 -12.07
CA LYS A 492 -19.21 -10.74 -13.52
C LYS A 492 -19.24 -12.11 -14.19
N HIS A 493 -20.32 -12.41 -14.90
CA HIS A 493 -20.46 -13.59 -15.76
C HIS A 493 -20.37 -13.17 -17.21
N THR A 494 -19.59 -13.88 -18.00
CA THR A 494 -19.26 -13.46 -19.36
C THR A 494 -19.50 -14.61 -20.32
N VAL A 495 -20.11 -14.31 -21.47
CA VAL A 495 -20.27 -15.24 -22.58
C VAL A 495 -19.89 -14.55 -23.89
N ILE A 496 -19.20 -15.30 -24.76
CA ILE A 496 -18.83 -14.87 -26.10
C ILE A 496 -19.64 -15.67 -27.10
N ARG A 497 -20.11 -14.96 -28.13
CA ARG A 497 -20.66 -15.54 -29.35
C ARG A 497 -19.54 -15.75 -30.36
N HIS A 498 -19.27 -17.00 -30.68
CA HIS A 498 -18.26 -17.39 -31.67
C HIS A 498 -18.88 -17.68 -33.03
N ASN A 499 -18.10 -17.49 -34.09
CA ASN A 499 -18.38 -18.08 -35.40
C ASN A 499 -17.72 -19.46 -35.45
N THR A 500 -18.53 -20.50 -35.37
CA THR A 500 -18.03 -21.88 -35.50
C THR A 500 -17.88 -22.26 -36.98
N LYS A 501 -17.23 -23.40 -37.25
CA LYS A 501 -17.13 -23.95 -38.61
C LYS A 501 -18.50 -24.31 -39.22
N TYR A 502 -19.51 -24.57 -38.38
CA TYR A 502 -20.85 -25.04 -38.80
C TYR A 502 -21.90 -23.92 -38.81
N GLY A 503 -21.50 -22.69 -38.47
CA GLY A 503 -22.36 -21.52 -38.43
C GLY A 503 -22.07 -20.61 -37.23
N PRO A 504 -22.62 -19.39 -37.22
CA PRO A 504 -22.54 -18.51 -36.07
C PRO A 504 -23.36 -19.07 -34.89
N GLU A 505 -22.84 -18.95 -33.68
CA GLU A 505 -23.65 -19.13 -32.47
C GLU A 505 -24.73 -18.04 -32.40
N ILE A 506 -25.89 -18.35 -31.81
CA ILE A 506 -27.04 -17.45 -31.75
C ILE A 506 -27.42 -17.19 -30.30
N PHE A 507 -27.61 -15.91 -29.93
CA PHE A 507 -28.27 -15.56 -28.69
C PHE A 507 -29.78 -15.52 -28.89
N THR A 508 -30.54 -16.23 -28.06
CA THR A 508 -31.98 -16.39 -28.22
C THR A 508 -32.68 -16.69 -26.91
N SER A 509 -33.93 -16.25 -26.79
CA SER A 509 -34.84 -16.63 -25.71
C SER A 509 -35.70 -17.84 -26.06
N SER A 510 -35.66 -18.30 -27.32
CA SER A 510 -36.43 -19.42 -27.83
C SER A 510 -35.52 -20.63 -27.99
N PHE A 511 -35.72 -21.65 -27.15
CA PHE A 511 -34.95 -22.88 -27.20
C PHE A 511 -35.77 -24.00 -27.87
N PRO A 512 -35.12 -24.90 -28.64
CA PRO A 512 -35.78 -26.09 -29.15
C PRO A 512 -36.37 -26.90 -27.98
N ARG A 513 -37.64 -27.33 -28.10
CA ARG A 513 -38.37 -28.13 -27.10
C ARG A 513 -38.67 -27.42 -25.76
N ALA A 514 -38.50 -26.10 -25.67
CA ALA A 514 -38.90 -25.31 -24.49
C ALA A 514 -40.30 -24.71 -24.64
N GLU A 515 -41.08 -24.68 -23.56
CA GLU A 515 -42.40 -24.04 -23.55
C GLU A 515 -42.30 -22.51 -23.62
N LYS A 516 -43.29 -21.86 -24.26
CA LYS A 516 -43.44 -20.39 -24.29
C LYS A 516 -43.75 -19.88 -22.87
N ASN A 517 -42.69 -19.61 -22.08
CA ASN A 517 -42.63 -18.96 -20.75
C ASN A 517 -41.67 -19.66 -19.77
N GLN A 518 -40.93 -20.69 -20.21
CA GLN A 518 -39.99 -21.41 -19.36
C GLN A 518 -38.86 -20.50 -18.79
N PHE A 519 -38.55 -19.39 -19.47
CA PHE A 519 -37.45 -18.47 -19.09
C PHE A 519 -37.94 -17.01 -18.98
N PRO A 520 -38.63 -16.62 -17.90
CA PRO A 520 -39.26 -15.30 -17.77
C PRO A 520 -38.26 -14.14 -17.71
N HIS A 521 -37.04 -14.43 -17.26
CA HIS A 521 -35.98 -13.45 -17.05
C HIS A 521 -35.34 -12.96 -18.36
N LEU A 522 -35.44 -13.71 -19.46
CA LEU A 522 -34.81 -13.36 -20.73
C LEU A 522 -35.64 -12.30 -21.50
N ASP A 523 -34.94 -11.37 -22.14
CA ASP A 523 -35.47 -10.43 -23.12
C ASP A 523 -35.61 -11.09 -24.51
N LYS A 524 -36.11 -10.33 -25.49
CA LYS A 524 -36.27 -10.81 -26.88
C LYS A 524 -34.94 -11.22 -27.55
N ASN A 525 -33.80 -10.79 -27.02
CA ASN A 525 -32.47 -11.11 -27.53
C ASN A 525 -31.85 -12.32 -26.81
N GLY A 526 -32.58 -12.99 -25.92
CA GLY A 526 -32.06 -14.08 -25.12
C GLY A 526 -31.16 -13.66 -23.98
N ILE A 527 -31.23 -12.41 -23.52
CA ILE A 527 -30.36 -11.88 -22.46
C ILE A 527 -31.21 -11.48 -21.26
N VAL A 528 -30.74 -11.79 -20.07
CA VAL A 528 -31.46 -11.48 -18.83
C VAL A 528 -31.74 -9.98 -18.67
N LYS A 529 -32.95 -9.64 -18.23
CA LYS A 529 -33.38 -8.27 -17.98
C LYS A 529 -32.72 -7.72 -16.71
N ILE A 530 -32.25 -6.47 -16.77
CA ILE A 530 -31.77 -5.74 -15.59
C ILE A 530 -32.92 -5.64 -14.56
N GLY A 531 -32.60 -5.86 -13.28
CA GLY A 531 -33.55 -5.94 -12.17
C GLY A 531 -34.07 -7.35 -11.88
N SER A 532 -33.78 -8.34 -12.73
CA SER A 532 -34.22 -9.72 -12.50
C SER A 532 -33.53 -10.32 -11.27
N ARG A 533 -34.34 -10.91 -10.38
CA ARG A 533 -33.87 -11.78 -9.30
C ARG A 533 -33.60 -13.16 -9.89
N VAL A 534 -32.35 -13.60 -9.84
CA VAL A 534 -31.88 -14.87 -10.40
C VAL A 534 -31.37 -15.78 -9.29
N LYS A 535 -31.57 -17.07 -9.46
CA LYS A 535 -31.11 -18.16 -8.59
C LYS A 535 -30.25 -19.14 -9.38
N GLY A 536 -29.58 -20.03 -8.66
CA GLY A 536 -28.71 -21.03 -9.27
C GLY A 536 -29.39 -21.81 -10.38
N ASN A 537 -28.65 -22.05 -11.47
CA ASN A 537 -29.08 -22.68 -12.72
C ASN A 537 -29.99 -21.83 -13.64
N ASP A 538 -30.41 -20.63 -13.24
CA ASP A 538 -31.14 -19.73 -14.14
C ASP A 538 -30.28 -19.34 -15.34
N ILE A 539 -30.91 -19.23 -16.51
CA ILE A 539 -30.23 -18.80 -17.73
C ILE A 539 -30.05 -17.28 -17.70
N LEU A 540 -28.80 -16.83 -17.69
CA LEU A 540 -28.43 -15.42 -17.79
C LEU A 540 -28.38 -14.96 -19.25
N VAL A 541 -27.83 -15.80 -20.13
CA VAL A 541 -27.81 -15.56 -21.57
C VAL A 541 -28.07 -16.86 -22.29
N GLY A 542 -29.18 -16.89 -23.03
CA GLY A 542 -29.53 -17.99 -23.90
C GLY A 542 -28.60 -18.04 -25.11
N LYS A 543 -27.83 -19.12 -25.25
CA LYS A 543 -26.90 -19.34 -26.35
C LYS A 543 -27.15 -20.71 -26.98
N LEU A 544 -27.24 -20.72 -28.30
CA LEU A 544 -27.34 -21.91 -29.13
C LEU A 544 -26.08 -22.02 -30.01
N THR A 545 -25.43 -23.19 -29.97
CA THR A 545 -24.28 -23.50 -30.82
C THR A 545 -24.72 -24.50 -31.89
N PRO A 546 -24.46 -24.22 -33.19
CA PRO A 546 -24.79 -25.17 -34.26
C PRO A 546 -23.90 -26.41 -34.15
N GLU A 547 -24.51 -27.58 -34.21
CA GLU A 547 -23.80 -28.86 -34.15
C GLU A 547 -23.37 -29.29 -35.56
N PRO A 548 -22.21 -29.93 -35.73
CA PRO A 548 -22.02 -30.77 -36.91
C PRO A 548 -23.14 -31.81 -36.95
N SER A 549 -23.70 -32.10 -38.12
CA SER A 549 -24.51 -33.30 -38.28
C SER A 549 -23.57 -34.49 -38.48
N PRO A 550 -23.31 -35.35 -37.47
CA PRO A 550 -23.01 -36.74 -37.79
C PRO A 550 -23.47 -37.70 -36.68
N HIS A 551 -24.75 -38.04 -36.67
CA HIS A 551 -25.15 -39.37 -36.23
C HIS A 551 -25.89 -40.03 -37.37
N LYS A 552 -25.66 -41.35 -37.57
CA LYS A 552 -26.53 -42.16 -38.43
C LYS A 552 -27.95 -41.94 -37.91
N GLU A 553 -28.74 -41.17 -38.64
CA GLU A 553 -30.13 -40.92 -38.30
C GLU A 553 -30.81 -42.29 -38.26
N ALA A 554 -31.48 -42.62 -37.15
CA ALA A 554 -32.35 -43.78 -37.13
C ALA A 554 -33.44 -43.56 -38.19
N GLU A 555 -33.81 -44.60 -38.96
CA GLU A 555 -34.77 -44.48 -40.08
C GLU A 555 -36.10 -43.82 -39.63
N GLU A 556 -36.49 -44.03 -38.38
CA GLU A 556 -37.67 -43.43 -37.75
C GLU A 556 -37.58 -41.89 -37.62
N GLU A 557 -36.40 -41.32 -37.29
CA GLU A 557 -36.21 -39.86 -37.20
C GLU A 557 -36.25 -39.22 -38.61
N LEU A 558 -35.68 -39.89 -39.61
CA LEU A 558 -35.69 -39.48 -41.01
C LEU A 558 -37.11 -39.44 -41.58
N LEU A 559 -37.92 -40.46 -41.27
CA LEU A 559 -39.32 -40.53 -41.68
C LEU A 559 -40.13 -39.38 -41.05
N LEU A 560 -39.93 -39.13 -39.75
CA LEU A 560 -40.59 -38.03 -39.03
C LEU A 560 -40.24 -36.66 -39.63
N MET A 561 -38.96 -36.43 -39.94
CA MET A 561 -38.48 -35.19 -40.55
C MET A 561 -39.02 -34.99 -41.98
N SER A 562 -39.21 -36.09 -42.73
CA SER A 562 -39.77 -36.08 -44.08
C SER A 562 -41.27 -35.73 -44.09
N ILE A 563 -42.02 -36.18 -43.09
CA ILE A 563 -43.44 -35.85 -42.91
C ILE A 563 -43.64 -34.39 -42.48
N LEU A 564 -42.72 -33.86 -41.66
CA LEU A 564 -42.82 -32.50 -41.10
C LEU A 564 -42.20 -31.40 -41.97
N GLY A 565 -41.43 -31.75 -43.02
CA GLY A 565 -40.90 -30.79 -43.99
C GLY A 565 -39.81 -29.83 -43.48
N GLU A 566 -39.34 -29.98 -42.24
CA GLU A 566 -38.35 -29.11 -41.63
C GLU A 566 -36.93 -29.72 -41.69
N LYS A 567 -36.05 -29.14 -42.51
CA LYS A 567 -34.59 -29.32 -42.34
C LYS A 567 -34.14 -28.49 -41.14
N ALA A 568 -34.40 -28.98 -39.93
CA ALA A 568 -33.99 -28.28 -38.72
C ALA A 568 -32.47 -28.46 -38.51
N GLN A 569 -31.71 -27.38 -38.70
CA GLN A 569 -30.32 -27.32 -38.24
C GLN A 569 -30.30 -27.57 -36.72
N ARG A 570 -29.60 -28.62 -36.28
CA ARG A 570 -29.56 -28.99 -34.85
C ARG A 570 -28.66 -28.01 -34.10
N PHE A 571 -29.18 -27.50 -32.99
CA PHE A 571 -28.49 -26.60 -32.08
C PHE A 571 -28.37 -27.24 -30.70
N VAL A 572 -27.18 -27.14 -30.11
CA VAL A 572 -26.95 -27.51 -28.72
C VAL A 572 -27.11 -26.27 -27.84
N ASN A 573 -27.79 -26.45 -26.70
CA ASN A 573 -27.91 -25.39 -25.71
C ASN A 573 -26.58 -25.20 -24.97
N SER A 574 -25.89 -24.10 -25.28
CA SER A 574 -24.61 -23.70 -24.71
C SER A 574 -24.74 -22.40 -23.89
N SER A 575 -25.93 -22.19 -23.32
CA SER A 575 -26.31 -20.98 -22.58
C SER A 575 -25.44 -20.72 -21.35
N LEU A 576 -25.24 -19.44 -21.06
CA LEU A 576 -24.65 -19.02 -19.79
C LEU A 576 -25.70 -19.14 -18.68
N ARG A 577 -25.41 -20.00 -17.70
CA ARG A 577 -26.24 -20.16 -16.50
C ARG A 577 -25.53 -19.60 -15.28
N LEU A 578 -26.32 -19.14 -14.31
CA LEU A 578 -25.81 -18.80 -12.99
C LEU A 578 -25.36 -20.09 -12.27
N PRO A 579 -24.18 -20.12 -11.63
CA PRO A 579 -23.75 -21.26 -10.82
C PRO A 579 -24.78 -21.65 -9.76
N ALA A 580 -24.90 -22.95 -9.45
CA ALA A 580 -25.97 -23.48 -8.60
C ALA A 580 -26.03 -22.87 -7.18
N GLU A 581 -24.89 -22.45 -6.64
CA GLU A 581 -24.76 -21.89 -5.28
C GLU A 581 -24.98 -20.36 -5.23
N GLU A 582 -25.22 -19.72 -6.36
CA GLU A 582 -25.33 -18.27 -6.45
C GLU A 582 -26.77 -17.79 -6.57
N ALA A 583 -27.05 -16.65 -5.97
CA ALA A 583 -28.31 -15.93 -6.12
C ALA A 583 -28.06 -14.43 -6.02
N GLY A 584 -28.87 -13.64 -6.71
CA GLY A 584 -28.71 -12.20 -6.68
C GLY A 584 -29.64 -11.47 -7.63
N ILE A 585 -29.34 -10.19 -7.83
CA ILE A 585 -30.07 -9.30 -8.72
C ILE A 585 -29.15 -8.91 -9.86
N VAL A 586 -29.62 -9.06 -11.10
CA VAL A 586 -28.90 -8.55 -12.26
C VAL A 586 -28.97 -7.02 -12.22
N TYR A 587 -27.86 -6.34 -11.95
CA TYR A 587 -27.87 -4.87 -11.89
C TYR A 587 -27.33 -4.24 -13.18
N GLN A 588 -26.49 -4.94 -13.95
CA GLN A 588 -25.94 -4.41 -15.19
C GLN A 588 -25.68 -5.50 -16.22
N VAL A 589 -25.93 -5.17 -17.48
CA VAL A 589 -25.56 -5.99 -18.64
C VAL A 589 -24.80 -5.11 -19.63
N LYS A 590 -23.62 -5.54 -20.07
CA LYS A 590 -22.82 -4.86 -21.10
C LYS A 590 -22.66 -5.75 -22.32
N ARG A 591 -22.87 -5.18 -23.51
CA ARG A 591 -22.60 -5.84 -24.79
C ARG A 591 -21.43 -5.14 -25.47
N LYS A 592 -20.40 -5.89 -25.87
CA LYS A 592 -19.20 -5.36 -26.52
C LYS A 592 -18.92 -6.16 -27.80
N LYS A 593 -18.50 -5.48 -28.86
CA LYS A 593 -17.95 -6.13 -30.06
C LYS A 593 -16.43 -6.21 -29.92
N ILE A 594 -15.85 -7.41 -29.99
CA ILE A 594 -14.42 -7.62 -29.71
C ILE A 594 -13.53 -7.22 -30.92
N THR A 595 -14.06 -7.25 -32.15
CA THR A 595 -13.25 -7.03 -33.37
C THR A 595 -13.92 -6.10 -34.39
N LYS A 596 -13.10 -5.30 -35.10
CA LYS A 596 -13.46 -4.57 -36.35
C LYS A 596 -13.20 -5.41 -37.62
N SER A 597 -12.62 -6.60 -37.48
CA SER A 597 -12.37 -7.53 -38.60
C SER A 597 -13.58 -8.43 -38.85
N LYS A 598 -13.63 -9.07 -40.04
CA LYS A 598 -14.76 -9.84 -40.62
C LYS A 598 -15.42 -10.93 -39.73
N ASN A 599 -14.87 -11.24 -38.56
CA ASN A 599 -15.49 -12.13 -37.57
C ASN A 599 -16.07 -11.29 -36.43
N ASP A 600 -17.35 -10.92 -36.54
CA ASP A 600 -18.12 -10.17 -35.55
C ASP A 600 -18.35 -10.98 -34.26
N LEU A 601 -17.34 -11.01 -33.37
CA LEU A 601 -17.45 -11.58 -32.03
C LEU A 601 -18.21 -10.61 -31.12
N GLU A 602 -19.29 -11.11 -30.51
CA GLU A 602 -20.08 -10.36 -29.53
C GLU A 602 -19.87 -10.93 -28.13
N LEU A 603 -19.49 -10.08 -27.20
CA LEU A 603 -19.27 -10.35 -25.79
C LEU A 603 -20.42 -9.80 -24.98
N VAL A 604 -21.06 -10.63 -24.17
CA VAL A 604 -22.08 -10.21 -23.20
C VAL A 604 -21.53 -10.42 -21.80
N GLU A 605 -21.47 -9.35 -21.03
CA GLU A 605 -21.10 -9.35 -19.62
C GLU A 605 -22.36 -9.09 -18.79
N VAL A 606 -22.74 -10.04 -17.94
CA VAL A 606 -23.85 -9.93 -16.99
C VAL A 606 -23.27 -9.79 -15.59
N TYR A 607 -23.67 -8.74 -14.89
CA TYR A 607 -23.22 -8.48 -13.53
C TYR A 607 -24.35 -8.74 -12.54
N VAL A 608 -24.10 -9.67 -11.62
CA VAL A 608 -25.07 -10.12 -10.60
C VAL A 608 -24.61 -9.64 -9.24
N ALA A 609 -25.43 -8.80 -8.61
CA ALA A 609 -25.20 -8.26 -7.28
C ALA A 609 -25.85 -9.16 -6.21
N GLN A 610 -25.09 -9.48 -5.17
CA GLN A 610 -25.51 -10.24 -4.00
C GLN A 610 -25.32 -9.37 -2.76
N LYS A 611 -26.38 -9.21 -1.97
CA LYS A 611 -26.31 -8.67 -0.61
C LYS A 611 -25.87 -9.79 0.32
N ARG A 612 -24.71 -9.65 0.97
CA ARG A 612 -24.20 -10.62 1.94
C ARG A 612 -24.29 -10.04 3.34
N LYS A 613 -25.14 -10.64 4.16
CA LYS A 613 -25.25 -10.34 5.58
C LYS A 613 -24.19 -11.13 6.35
N ILE A 614 -23.93 -10.74 7.59
CA ILE A 614 -23.09 -11.51 8.51
C ILE A 614 -23.75 -12.87 8.81
N GLU A 615 -22.98 -13.94 8.68
CA GLU A 615 -23.44 -15.31 8.89
C GLU A 615 -22.48 -16.09 9.80
N ILE A 616 -22.92 -17.25 10.29
CA ILE A 616 -22.07 -18.17 11.06
C ILE A 616 -20.92 -18.64 10.15
N GLY A 617 -19.69 -18.60 10.66
CA GLY A 617 -18.48 -18.91 9.89
C GLY A 617 -17.78 -17.68 9.31
N ASP A 618 -18.42 -16.51 9.28
CA ASP A 618 -17.75 -15.28 8.87
C ASP A 618 -16.68 -14.85 9.89
N LYS A 619 -15.64 -14.20 9.38
CA LYS A 619 -14.50 -13.77 10.17
C LYS A 619 -14.58 -12.28 10.49
N LEU A 620 -14.54 -11.94 11.77
CA LEU A 620 -14.45 -10.58 12.26
C LEU A 620 -13.07 -10.31 12.83
N THR A 621 -12.69 -9.04 12.84
CA THR A 621 -11.40 -8.59 13.37
C THR A 621 -11.52 -7.20 13.98
N THR A 622 -10.65 -6.93 14.94
CA THR A 622 -10.46 -5.62 15.55
C THR A 622 -9.19 -4.96 14.98
N ARG A 623 -9.02 -3.66 15.25
CA ARG A 623 -7.76 -2.94 14.93
C ARG A 623 -6.58 -3.32 15.83
N PHE A 624 -6.72 -4.34 16.70
CA PHE A 624 -5.70 -4.81 17.65
C PHE A 624 -5.24 -6.26 17.38
N GLY A 625 -5.52 -6.78 16.18
CA GLY A 625 -5.09 -8.13 15.77
C GLY A 625 -5.87 -9.25 16.46
N ASN A 626 -6.94 -8.92 17.21
CA ASN A 626 -7.90 -9.89 17.69
C ASN A 626 -8.83 -10.28 16.54
N LYS A 627 -8.79 -11.55 16.14
CA LYS A 627 -9.61 -12.14 15.07
C LYS A 627 -10.46 -13.24 15.66
N GLY A 628 -11.63 -13.45 15.07
CA GLY A 628 -12.47 -14.57 15.45
C GLY A 628 -13.52 -14.88 14.40
N VAL A 629 -14.13 -16.04 14.55
CA VAL A 629 -15.16 -16.57 13.66
C VAL A 629 -16.50 -16.46 14.38
N VAL A 630 -17.54 -16.01 13.69
CA VAL A 630 -18.91 -16.00 14.23
C VAL A 630 -19.34 -17.44 14.46
N ALA A 631 -19.40 -17.84 15.72
CA ALA A 631 -19.76 -19.19 16.14
C ALA A 631 -21.28 -19.31 16.36
N LYS A 632 -21.90 -18.24 16.87
CA LYS A 632 -23.34 -18.22 17.16
C LYS A 632 -23.91 -16.81 16.95
N ILE A 633 -25.06 -16.78 16.29
CA ILE A 633 -25.97 -15.62 16.27
C ILE A 633 -27.01 -15.89 17.35
N VAL A 634 -27.05 -15.04 18.36
CA VAL A 634 -27.89 -15.15 19.55
C VAL A 634 -29.11 -14.22 19.39
N PRO A 635 -30.34 -14.70 19.64
CA PRO A 635 -31.51 -13.84 19.63
C PRO A 635 -31.32 -12.62 20.55
N GLU A 636 -31.84 -11.47 20.14
CA GLU A 636 -31.65 -10.22 20.89
C GLU A 636 -32.18 -10.30 22.32
N ALA A 637 -33.26 -11.06 22.55
CA ALA A 637 -33.83 -11.29 23.87
C ALA A 637 -32.92 -12.14 24.80
N ASP A 638 -32.12 -13.04 24.22
CA ASP A 638 -31.23 -13.93 24.97
C ASP A 638 -29.84 -13.30 25.22
N MET A 639 -29.56 -12.16 24.57
CA MET A 639 -28.31 -11.44 24.74
C MET A 639 -28.25 -10.76 26.11
N PRO A 640 -27.10 -10.84 26.82
CA PRO A 640 -26.94 -10.10 28.06
C PRO A 640 -27.13 -8.59 27.86
N PHE A 641 -27.83 -7.96 28.80
CA PHE A 641 -28.24 -6.56 28.73
C PHE A 641 -27.91 -5.81 30.04
N ASP A 642 -27.88 -4.48 29.98
CA ASP A 642 -27.58 -3.63 31.14
C ASP A 642 -28.82 -3.25 31.96
N GLU A 643 -28.65 -2.44 33.01
CA GLU A 643 -29.76 -1.93 33.83
C GLU A 643 -30.79 -1.09 33.04
N GLU A 644 -30.42 -0.58 31.86
CA GLU A 644 -31.30 0.18 30.96
C GLU A 644 -32.04 -0.71 29.96
N GLY A 645 -31.81 -2.03 29.98
CA GLY A 645 -32.42 -2.99 29.05
C GLY A 645 -31.75 -3.08 27.69
N LYS A 646 -30.58 -2.45 27.49
CA LYS A 646 -29.89 -2.43 26.21
C LYS A 646 -28.99 -3.67 26.07
N PRO A 647 -29.19 -4.54 25.06
CA PRO A 647 -28.37 -5.73 24.88
C PRO A 647 -26.95 -5.41 24.37
N LEU A 648 -26.04 -6.35 24.56
CA LEU A 648 -24.73 -6.35 23.90
C LEU A 648 -24.84 -6.73 22.42
N ASP A 649 -23.89 -6.28 21.61
CA ASP A 649 -23.82 -6.62 20.18
C ASP A 649 -22.89 -7.82 19.93
N ILE A 650 -21.80 -7.94 20.69
CA ILE A 650 -20.80 -8.99 20.53
C ILE A 650 -20.14 -9.33 21.88
N ILE A 651 -19.82 -10.61 22.08
CA ILE A 651 -19.16 -11.10 23.29
C ILE A 651 -17.79 -11.68 22.94
N PHE A 652 -16.75 -11.15 23.59
CA PHE A 652 -15.36 -11.58 23.45
C PHE A 652 -14.90 -12.45 24.62
N ASN A 653 -13.97 -13.35 24.32
CA ASN A 653 -13.30 -14.15 25.32
C ASN A 653 -12.27 -13.31 26.09
N PRO A 654 -12.39 -13.15 27.41
CA PRO A 654 -11.44 -12.37 28.20
C PRO A 654 -10.03 -13.00 28.26
N LEU A 655 -9.93 -14.32 28.10
CA LEU A 655 -8.65 -15.06 28.20
C LEU A 655 -7.69 -14.73 27.04
N GLY A 656 -8.22 -14.26 25.91
CA GLY A 656 -7.44 -13.89 24.74
C GLY A 656 -6.65 -12.59 24.93
N VAL A 657 -7.05 -11.71 25.86
CA VAL A 657 -6.39 -10.42 26.05
C VAL A 657 -5.01 -10.55 26.71
N PRO A 658 -4.87 -11.17 27.90
CA PRO A 658 -3.57 -11.24 28.59
C PRO A 658 -2.56 -12.10 27.84
N THR A 659 -3.01 -13.19 27.22
CA THR A 659 -2.14 -14.12 26.48
C THR A 659 -1.58 -13.51 25.19
N ARG A 660 -2.29 -12.54 24.61
CA ARG A 660 -1.89 -11.86 23.36
C ARG A 660 -1.28 -10.48 23.60
N MET A 661 -1.31 -10.01 24.85
CA MET A 661 -0.85 -8.68 25.27
C MET A 661 -1.36 -7.54 24.37
N ASN A 662 -2.63 -7.57 23.99
CA ASN A 662 -3.27 -6.52 23.20
C ASN A 662 -4.19 -5.65 24.07
N ILE A 663 -3.61 -5.07 25.11
CA ILE A 663 -4.31 -4.30 26.16
C ILE A 663 -5.02 -3.07 25.58
N GLY A 664 -4.51 -2.52 24.47
CA GLY A 664 -5.10 -1.38 23.77
C GLY A 664 -6.59 -1.57 23.44
N GLN A 665 -7.05 -2.81 23.19
CA GLN A 665 -8.47 -3.07 22.90
C GLN A 665 -9.38 -2.81 24.11
N LEU A 666 -8.89 -3.08 25.34
CA LEU A 666 -9.66 -2.81 26.56
C LEU A 666 -9.72 -1.30 26.82
N LEU A 667 -8.59 -0.60 26.63
CA LEU A 667 -8.53 0.85 26.75
C LEU A 667 -9.45 1.53 25.73
N GLU A 668 -9.46 1.06 24.48
CA GLU A 668 -10.39 1.53 23.45
C GLU A 668 -11.84 1.29 23.87
N THR A 669 -12.18 0.12 24.41
CA THR A 669 -13.55 -0.21 24.85
C THR A 669 -14.03 0.75 25.94
N ILE A 670 -13.19 1.01 26.95
CA ILE A 670 -13.54 1.90 28.07
C ILE A 670 -13.74 3.34 27.58
N LEU A 671 -12.82 3.83 26.75
CA LEU A 671 -12.88 5.19 26.23
C LEU A 671 -13.96 5.37 25.16
N ALA A 672 -14.28 4.33 24.38
CA ALA A 672 -15.42 4.35 23.46
C ALA A 672 -16.73 4.47 24.23
N LEU A 673 -16.87 3.81 25.39
CA LEU A 673 -18.02 3.98 26.27
C LEU A 673 -18.10 5.42 26.81
N ALA A 674 -16.97 6.01 27.21
CA ALA A 674 -16.92 7.40 27.66
C ALA A 674 -17.30 8.38 26.56
N SER A 675 -16.71 8.20 25.37
CA SER A 675 -17.00 8.93 24.13
C SER A 675 -18.48 8.88 23.77
N HIS A 676 -19.10 7.69 23.87
CA HIS A 676 -20.52 7.51 23.61
C HIS A 676 -21.40 8.28 24.62
N LYS A 677 -21.08 8.22 25.91
CA LYS A 677 -21.84 8.95 26.96
C LYS A 677 -21.69 10.47 26.87
N LEU A 678 -20.48 10.95 26.57
CA LEU A 678 -20.18 12.37 26.40
C LEU A 678 -20.60 12.91 25.04
N ASN A 679 -21.07 12.05 24.13
CA ASN A 679 -21.36 12.37 22.73
C ASN A 679 -20.20 13.13 22.05
N THR A 680 -18.97 12.74 22.39
CA THR A 680 -17.75 13.42 21.96
C THR A 680 -16.71 12.41 21.52
N LYS A 681 -16.16 12.63 20.34
CA LYS A 681 -15.11 11.78 19.77
C LYS A 681 -13.77 11.98 20.49
N LEU A 682 -13.09 10.88 20.80
CA LEU A 682 -11.79 10.91 21.46
C LEU A 682 -10.66 10.67 20.47
N LEU A 683 -9.56 11.39 20.68
CA LEU A 683 -8.36 11.31 19.85
C LEU A 683 -7.22 10.66 20.63
N CYS A 684 -6.76 9.51 20.16
CA CYS A 684 -5.60 8.79 20.70
C CYS A 684 -4.62 8.48 19.57
N ARG A 685 -3.58 9.32 19.45
CA ARG A 685 -2.53 9.12 18.44
C ARG A 685 -1.61 7.95 18.83
N PRO A 686 -1.01 7.23 17.86
CA PRO A 686 0.06 6.27 18.14
C PRO A 686 1.16 6.94 18.95
N PHE A 687 1.74 6.19 19.90
CA PHE A 687 2.81 6.66 20.79
C PHE A 687 2.54 7.94 21.62
N ASN A 688 1.32 8.50 21.58
CA ASN A 688 0.85 9.61 22.39
C ASN A 688 -0.56 9.31 22.93
N SER A 689 -0.64 8.27 23.76
CA SER A 689 -1.86 7.91 24.46
C SER A 689 -2.05 8.77 25.70
N PRO A 690 -3.30 8.98 26.15
CA PRO A 690 -3.58 9.61 27.43
C PRO A 690 -2.86 8.91 28.59
N SER A 691 -2.40 9.68 29.58
CA SER A 691 -1.84 9.12 30.82
C SER A 691 -2.93 8.41 31.63
N PRO A 692 -2.58 7.49 32.55
CA PRO A 692 -3.55 6.85 33.44
C PRO A 692 -4.42 7.85 34.22
N GLU A 693 -3.87 8.99 34.61
CA GLU A 693 -4.60 10.08 35.28
C GLU A 693 -5.62 10.73 34.35
N ALA A 694 -5.23 11.05 33.12
CA ALA A 694 -6.13 11.61 32.11
C ALA A 694 -7.27 10.64 31.76
N ILE A 695 -6.97 9.33 31.66
CA ILE A 695 -8.01 8.30 31.46
C ILE A 695 -8.99 8.30 32.64
N LYS A 696 -8.49 8.41 33.87
CA LYS A 696 -9.32 8.47 35.08
C LYS A 696 -10.21 9.71 35.08
N GLU A 697 -9.71 10.86 34.67
CA GLU A 697 -10.48 12.10 34.53
C GLU A 697 -11.61 11.95 33.50
N ILE A 698 -11.32 11.41 32.32
CA ILE A 698 -12.33 11.15 31.26
C ILE A 698 -13.42 10.18 31.77
N ILE A 699 -13.03 9.15 32.52
CA ILE A 699 -13.97 8.20 33.13
C ILE A 699 -14.85 8.87 34.19
N GLN A 700 -14.29 9.76 35.01
CA GLN A 700 -15.04 10.51 36.01
C GLN A 700 -16.01 11.50 35.36
N GLU A 701 -15.57 12.24 34.34
CA GLU A 701 -16.37 13.21 33.58
C GLU A 701 -17.56 12.53 32.87
N SER A 702 -17.32 11.36 32.27
CA SER A 702 -18.37 10.56 31.61
C SER A 702 -19.33 9.86 32.59
N GLY A 703 -19.09 9.94 33.90
CA GLY A 703 -19.89 9.26 34.92
C GLY A 703 -19.80 7.74 34.85
N ILE A 704 -18.74 7.19 34.26
CA ILE A 704 -18.51 5.74 34.20
C ILE A 704 -17.98 5.27 35.55
N LYS A 705 -18.64 4.27 36.12
CA LYS A 705 -18.19 3.61 37.36
C LYS A 705 -17.26 2.44 37.04
N ASN A 706 -16.35 2.13 37.97
CA ASN A 706 -15.49 0.94 37.95
C ASN A 706 -14.79 0.68 36.59
N TYR A 707 -14.24 1.73 35.96
CA TYR A 707 -13.52 1.60 34.68
C TYR A 707 -14.32 0.86 33.59
N GLY A 708 -15.64 1.07 33.54
CA GLY A 708 -16.50 0.47 32.53
C GLY A 708 -17.04 -0.91 32.88
N THR A 709 -16.66 -1.49 34.02
CA THR A 709 -17.31 -2.71 34.52
C THR A 709 -18.75 -2.38 34.93
N GLN A 710 -19.69 -3.00 34.24
CA GLN A 710 -21.13 -2.85 34.46
C GLN A 710 -21.74 -4.18 34.89
N LYS A 711 -22.79 -4.12 35.70
CA LYS A 711 -23.64 -5.27 35.96
C LYS A 711 -24.47 -5.54 34.70
N LEU A 712 -24.45 -6.79 34.24
CA LEU A 712 -25.29 -7.28 33.15
C LEU A 712 -26.24 -8.34 33.70
N PHE A 713 -27.39 -8.47 33.05
CA PHE A 713 -28.40 -9.49 33.31
C PHE A 713 -28.35 -10.52 32.17
N ASP A 714 -28.52 -11.79 32.51
CA ASP A 714 -28.64 -12.85 31.51
C ASP A 714 -29.99 -12.69 30.80
N GLY A 715 -30.00 -12.76 29.46
CA GLY A 715 -31.25 -12.69 28.70
C GLY A 715 -32.10 -13.95 28.82
N GLN A 716 -31.50 -15.08 29.21
CA GLN A 716 -32.17 -16.38 29.28
C GLN A 716 -32.88 -16.66 30.61
N THR A 717 -32.53 -15.93 31.68
CA THR A 717 -33.04 -16.13 33.05
C THR A 717 -33.26 -14.80 33.74
#